data_AF-F2PXK0-F1
#
_entry.id   AF-F2PXK0-F1
#
_cell.length_a   1.000
_cell.length_b   1.000
_cell.length_c   1.000
_cell.angle_alpha   90.00
_cell.angle_beta   90.00
_cell.angle_gamma   90.00
#
_symmetry.space_group_name_H-M   'P 1'
#
loop_
_entity.id
_entity.type
_entity.pdbx_description
1 polymer ?
#
loop_
_entity_poly.entity_id
_entity_poly.type
_entity_poly.pdbx_seq_one_letter_code
_entity_poly.pdbx_strand_id
1 'polypeptide(L)'
;MLLKPECWCTRCFYASSYQTLKRYVGPVLTRPCRSLEQRVKRIEERLGIPVEGISKTEDALSSSASAPPALQAPAKEKDIADARVEAEGIGFDSAVIGVDGSILSHEVADEDEDNMASRIINSLLQPKRDSSQFPGVWSGTSGLCGITCPQLQAFLPPYSRAVELVDYYQEHVGWAYCLLHMPTLRRYLLETYQQLGAGYTPSLPVLALICAVFALTKFFSQSTSAFSASDTSRDKSHQEYIGMAGQALAEAKHLEHPTVESIQTGTLIGICLLVNTGAIRSARALSGAMYMSAQALGLHQLDSAKNKRLRQKGPYDKLDLEIKRRLWWHIASTDWVYAFISGPQLGVYIVQPNQMHVDLPSNADDHEITPTACPNKPLTEPTEVTYLILRCKLVRLFVDFMETANREGVGIHELEYDQILAFDKKIHKFLAGLPYFFQVETEGEGFEELEKKREELDKQRPYMKWQRLMAQFGACTRITRLHRPYLALGARDPRYAYSRMACIKSARAVLEIERRMRNSVGPSTPSPSKVWAIAYQLFLATTVLAMDYHFNRNEPRSEERAQEVLECCRALEAAAQSSVVAARGLKKLKEVAAKWGLLSIINLEPKPVASQAGNDPMVPPKESAPMEYPGYPQDGNCLQNMEVGSLGGLWGNVWEYNTATDYTQWDGIFQDLESNHGMF
;
A
#
# COMPACT_ATOMS: atom_id res chain seq x y z
N MET A 1 -9.75 -31.80 45.06
CA MET A 1 -10.26 -30.74 45.96
C MET A 1 -9.42 -29.50 45.69
N LEU A 2 -9.91 -28.56 44.86
CA LEU A 2 -10.67 -27.35 45.25
C LEU A 2 -9.74 -26.40 46.05
N LEU A 3 -9.27 -25.25 45.55
CA LEU A 3 -10.01 -24.09 44.98
C LEU A 3 -9.12 -23.20 44.07
N LYS A 4 -9.81 -22.29 43.35
CA LYS A 4 -9.42 -21.42 42.20
C LYS A 4 -8.51 -20.20 42.51
N PRO A 5 -8.02 -19.47 41.47
CA PRO A 5 -6.94 -18.47 41.51
C PRO A 5 -7.39 -17.01 41.38
N GLU A 6 -6.56 -16.04 41.81
CA GLU A 6 -6.70 -14.62 41.46
C GLU A 6 -5.37 -13.95 41.05
N CYS A 7 -5.38 -13.47 39.80
CA CYS A 7 -4.88 -12.20 39.26
C CYS A 7 -3.57 -11.57 39.78
N TRP A 8 -2.52 -11.58 38.94
CA TRP A 8 -1.42 -10.60 38.97
C TRP A 8 -1.26 -9.96 37.59
N CYS A 9 -1.42 -8.63 37.52
CA CYS A 9 -1.19 -7.82 36.33
C CYS A 9 -0.21 -6.68 36.67
N THR A 10 0.75 -6.49 35.75
CA THR A 10 1.47 -5.24 35.41
C THR A 10 2.03 -4.33 36.52
N ARG A 11 3.35 -4.43 36.76
CA ARG A 11 4.31 -3.30 36.91
C ARG A 11 5.69 -3.80 37.35
N CYS A 12 6.50 -4.24 36.40
CA CYS A 12 7.95 -4.44 36.59
C CYS A 12 8.66 -4.39 35.23
N PHE A 13 8.57 -3.29 34.49
CA PHE A 13 9.43 -3.06 33.31
C PHE A 13 9.49 -1.58 32.90
N TYR A 14 9.56 -0.64 33.85
CA TYR A 14 9.82 0.77 33.54
C TYR A 14 10.46 1.46 34.75
N ALA A 15 11.78 1.35 34.89
CA ALA A 15 12.62 2.28 35.68
C ALA A 15 14.14 1.99 35.58
N SER A 16 14.67 1.57 34.41
CA SER A 16 16.13 1.38 34.23
C SER A 16 16.80 2.41 33.31
N SER A 17 16.11 3.48 32.89
CA SER A 17 16.62 4.32 31.79
C SER A 17 16.77 5.81 32.10
N TYR A 18 16.70 6.22 33.37
CA TYR A 18 16.71 7.66 33.73
C TYR A 18 18.00 8.17 34.41
N GLN A 19 19.06 7.37 34.49
CA GLN A 19 20.33 7.79 35.10
C GLN A 19 21.55 7.79 34.16
N THR A 20 21.36 7.65 32.84
CA THR A 20 22.48 7.61 31.86
C THR A 20 22.62 8.90 31.02
N LEU A 21 21.77 9.92 31.21
CA LEU A 21 21.71 11.11 30.33
C LEU A 21 22.18 12.41 31.02
N LYS A 22 23.27 12.36 31.79
CA LYS A 22 23.90 13.56 32.40
C LYS A 22 25.43 13.61 32.26
N ARG A 23 26.00 13.07 31.18
CA ARG A 23 27.48 13.07 31.00
C ARG A 23 28.07 13.52 29.67
N TYR A 24 27.31 13.99 28.68
CA TYR A 24 27.92 14.54 27.47
C TYR A 24 27.07 15.64 26.83
N VAL A 25 27.19 16.89 27.31
CA VAL A 25 26.95 18.08 26.48
C VAL A 25 27.89 19.21 26.93
N GLY A 26 28.81 19.59 26.05
CA GLY A 26 29.63 20.82 26.06
C GLY A 26 29.61 21.46 24.66
N PRO A 27 30.01 22.74 24.50
CA PRO A 27 29.18 23.76 23.82
C PRO A 27 29.76 24.35 22.50
N VAL A 28 28.94 25.18 21.81
CA VAL A 28 29.21 26.32 20.85
C VAL A 28 28.14 26.28 19.71
N LEU A 29 27.04 27.04 19.70
CA LEU A 29 26.80 28.48 19.38
C LEU A 29 27.41 28.95 18.03
N THR A 30 26.65 29.42 17.03
CA THR A 30 26.11 30.80 16.98
C THR A 30 25.25 31.06 15.71
N ARG A 31 24.03 31.60 15.87
CA ARG A 31 23.55 32.90 15.34
C ARG A 31 22.17 33.25 15.94
N PRO A 32 21.84 34.53 16.19
CA PRO A 32 20.95 34.94 17.28
C PRO A 32 19.51 35.18 16.83
N CYS A 33 18.54 34.64 17.59
CA CYS A 33 17.11 34.96 17.45
C CYS A 33 16.66 35.80 18.66
N ARG A 34 16.23 37.03 18.41
CA ARG A 34 15.79 38.06 19.39
C ARG A 34 14.65 37.63 20.33
N SER A 35 14.08 36.43 20.14
CA SER A 35 12.95 35.92 20.92
C SER A 35 13.35 35.30 22.27
N LEU A 36 14.60 34.86 22.42
CA LEU A 36 15.09 34.20 23.64
C LEU A 36 15.35 35.18 24.79
N GLU A 37 15.89 36.37 24.52
CA GLU A 37 16.10 37.41 25.54
C GLU A 37 14.78 37.89 26.16
N GLN A 38 13.72 38.01 25.35
CA GLN A 38 12.38 38.34 25.87
C GLN A 38 11.74 37.19 26.67
N ARG A 39 12.14 35.94 26.42
CA ARG A 39 11.68 34.77 27.17
C ARG A 39 12.46 34.60 28.47
N VAL A 40 13.76 34.88 28.47
CA VAL A 40 14.61 34.87 29.66
C VAL A 40 14.23 36.01 30.60
N LYS A 41 13.98 37.22 30.09
CA LYS A 41 13.52 38.35 30.90
C LYS A 41 12.18 38.10 31.61
N ARG A 42 11.25 37.39 30.95
CA ARG A 42 9.96 36.95 31.56
C ARG A 42 10.12 35.84 32.59
N ILE A 43 11.21 35.08 32.55
CA ILE A 43 11.52 34.01 33.51
C ILE A 43 12.27 34.60 34.71
N GLU A 44 13.14 35.58 34.50
CA GLU A 44 13.83 36.36 35.55
C GLU A 44 12.85 37.20 36.38
N GLU A 45 11.87 37.84 35.74
CA GLU A 45 10.75 38.54 36.41
C GLU A 45 9.84 37.59 37.21
N ARG A 46 9.81 36.29 36.87
CA ARG A 46 9.00 35.26 37.54
C ARG A 46 9.73 34.53 38.67
N LEU A 47 11.05 34.61 38.75
CA LEU A 47 11.87 33.84 39.70
C LEU A 47 12.71 34.70 40.66
N GLY A 48 12.71 36.03 40.52
CA GLY A 48 13.13 36.95 41.59
C GLY A 48 14.59 36.89 42.04
N ILE A 49 15.51 36.38 41.22
CA ILE A 49 16.95 36.30 41.54
C ILE A 49 17.78 36.71 40.29
N PRO A 50 18.60 37.78 40.33
CA PRO A 50 19.46 38.17 39.22
C PRO A 50 20.81 37.41 39.28
N VAL A 51 21.27 36.89 38.14
CA VAL A 51 22.60 36.25 38.00
C VAL A 51 23.46 37.12 37.08
N GLU A 52 24.38 37.88 37.66
CA GLU A 52 25.47 38.54 36.95
C GLU A 52 26.74 37.68 36.98
N GLY A 53 27.39 37.60 35.81
CA GLY A 53 28.84 37.51 35.68
C GLY A 53 29.42 36.09 35.59
N ILE A 54 30.00 35.76 34.44
CA ILE A 54 31.46 35.78 34.24
C ILE A 54 31.77 35.47 32.77
N SER A 55 32.58 36.36 32.21
CA SER A 55 33.18 36.30 30.89
C SER A 55 34.65 35.93 31.01
N LYS A 56 35.26 35.53 29.89
CA LYS A 56 36.71 35.38 29.63
C LYS A 56 37.31 34.05 30.16
N THR A 57 38.15 33.31 29.45
CA THR A 57 38.90 33.52 28.20
C THR A 57 39.46 32.16 27.75
N GLU A 58 39.59 32.02 26.43
CA GLU A 58 40.55 31.25 25.62
C GLU A 58 41.89 30.89 26.32
N ASP A 59 42.43 29.67 26.14
CA ASP A 59 43.37 29.35 25.04
C ASP A 59 44.05 27.96 25.13
N ALA A 60 44.36 27.43 23.94
CA ALA A 60 45.53 26.63 23.55
C ALA A 60 45.78 25.16 24.01
N LEU A 61 45.84 24.31 22.96
CA LEU A 61 46.89 23.34 22.60
C LEU A 61 47.04 21.98 23.33
N SER A 62 46.73 20.95 22.54
CA SER A 62 47.63 19.87 22.11
C SER A 62 47.82 18.58 22.93
N SER A 63 47.49 17.49 22.23
CA SER A 63 48.30 16.28 22.02
C SER A 63 48.25 15.10 23.00
N SER A 64 48.12 13.93 22.35
CA SER A 64 48.62 12.58 22.69
C SER A 64 48.06 11.92 23.96
N ALA A 65 47.25 10.86 23.85
CA ALA A 65 47.56 9.48 23.46
C ALA A 65 47.79 8.57 24.68
N SER A 66 47.28 7.34 24.52
CA SER A 66 47.52 6.11 25.29
C SER A 66 46.68 5.85 26.55
N ALA A 67 46.02 4.69 26.49
CA ALA A 67 45.23 3.99 27.49
C ALA A 67 46.14 3.04 28.33
N PRO A 68 45.64 2.02 29.06
CA PRO A 68 44.61 1.88 30.11
C PRO A 68 45.32 1.28 31.38
N PRO A 69 44.81 0.36 32.24
CA PRO A 69 43.46 -0.13 32.55
C PRO A 69 43.09 -0.26 34.05
N ALA A 70 41.79 -0.50 34.27
CA ALA A 70 41.12 -1.36 35.25
C ALA A 70 41.64 -1.51 36.70
N LEU A 71 40.75 -1.36 37.69
CA LEU A 71 40.23 -2.46 38.52
C LEU A 71 39.28 -1.98 39.64
N GLN A 72 38.18 -2.72 39.79
CA GLN A 72 37.51 -3.12 41.03
C GLN A 72 36.81 -2.08 41.96
N ALA A 73 35.48 -2.22 42.00
CA ALA A 73 34.62 -2.05 43.18
C ALA A 73 34.95 -3.15 44.25
N PRO A 74 34.34 -3.24 45.47
CA PRO A 74 33.05 -2.65 45.92
C PRO A 74 32.97 -2.27 47.42
N ALA A 75 31.78 -1.85 47.89
CA ALA A 75 31.01 -2.49 48.98
C ALA A 75 30.13 -1.52 49.82
N LYS A 76 28.85 -1.94 49.96
CA LYS A 76 27.95 -1.89 51.14
C LYS A 76 27.51 -0.53 51.71
N GLU A 77 26.35 -0.34 52.35
CA GLU A 77 25.03 -0.99 52.58
C GLU A 77 24.37 -0.10 53.67
N LYS A 78 23.03 -0.21 53.88
CA LYS A 78 22.23 0.30 55.03
C LYS A 78 21.78 1.77 54.99
N ASP A 79 20.61 2.19 55.47
CA ASP A 79 19.46 1.61 56.19
C ASP A 79 18.33 2.68 56.19
N ILE A 80 17.06 2.34 55.95
CA ILE A 80 15.90 2.36 56.90
C ILE A 80 14.89 3.55 56.81
N ALA A 81 13.62 3.15 56.91
CA ALA A 81 12.36 3.82 57.33
C ALA A 81 11.68 4.84 56.42
N ASP A 82 10.47 4.59 55.92
CA ASP A 82 9.12 4.49 56.56
C ASP A 82 8.56 5.81 57.11
N ALA A 83 7.56 6.36 56.41
CA ALA A 83 6.34 6.95 56.97
C ALA A 83 5.30 7.23 55.87
N ARG A 84 4.18 6.50 55.93
CA ARG A 84 2.95 6.72 55.15
C ARG A 84 2.18 7.92 55.71
N VAL A 85 1.58 8.73 54.83
CA VAL A 85 0.24 9.32 55.07
C VAL A 85 -0.52 9.40 53.72
N GLU A 86 -1.74 8.88 53.77
CA GLU A 86 -2.90 8.92 52.85
C GLU A 86 -3.24 10.37 52.39
N ALA A 87 -4.04 10.71 51.38
CA ALA A 87 -4.87 10.05 50.38
C ALA A 87 -5.26 11.15 49.36
N GLU A 88 -6.14 10.78 48.43
CA GLU A 88 -6.99 11.63 47.59
C GLU A 88 -6.46 11.95 46.19
N GLY A 89 -7.05 11.23 45.24
CA GLY A 89 -6.88 11.45 43.82
C GLY A 89 -7.78 12.59 43.33
N ILE A 90 -7.31 13.27 42.29
CA ILE A 90 -8.13 14.02 41.36
C ILE A 90 -7.56 13.75 39.98
N GLY A 91 -8.41 13.22 39.09
CA GLY A 91 -8.07 12.92 37.71
C GLY A 91 -7.73 14.19 36.92
N PHE A 92 -7.00 14.02 35.82
CA PHE A 92 -6.83 15.11 34.85
C PHE A 92 -7.10 14.62 33.43
N ASP A 93 -8.08 15.31 32.86
CA ASP A 93 -8.59 15.24 31.52
C ASP A 93 -7.54 15.53 30.44
N SER A 94 -7.78 14.89 29.31
CA SER A 94 -7.15 15.11 28.01
C SER A 94 -7.43 16.54 27.52
N ALA A 95 -6.40 17.39 27.46
CA ALA A 95 -6.49 18.71 26.84
C ALA A 95 -6.38 18.59 25.31
N VAL A 96 -7.54 18.56 24.65
CA VAL A 96 -7.70 18.91 23.23
C VAL A 96 -7.64 20.44 23.15
N ILE A 97 -6.66 20.98 22.43
CA ILE A 97 -6.66 22.40 22.06
C ILE A 97 -7.46 22.52 20.77
N GLY A 98 -8.65 23.09 20.87
CA GLY A 98 -9.49 23.46 19.75
C GLY A 98 -8.91 24.64 18.96
N VAL A 99 -9.18 24.66 17.66
CA VAL A 99 -9.06 25.85 16.82
C VAL A 99 -10.46 26.13 16.27
N ASP A 100 -10.89 27.37 16.49
CA ASP A 100 -12.23 27.90 16.23
C ASP A 100 -12.66 27.79 14.77
N GLY A 101 -13.98 27.62 14.62
CA GLY A 101 -14.65 27.39 13.35
C GLY A 101 -14.70 28.63 12.46
N SER A 102 -14.28 28.43 11.21
CA SER A 102 -14.73 29.20 10.06
C SER A 102 -15.26 28.19 9.04
N ILE A 103 -16.58 28.23 8.87
CA ILE A 103 -17.37 27.39 7.98
C ILE A 103 -17.01 27.77 6.53
N LEU A 104 -16.29 26.88 5.85
CA LEU A 104 -16.25 26.84 4.39
C LEU A 104 -16.65 25.43 3.98
N SER A 105 -17.76 25.38 3.24
CA SER A 105 -18.45 24.23 2.68
C SER A 105 -17.51 23.10 2.24
N HIS A 106 -17.48 22.03 3.04
CA HIS A 106 -16.87 20.77 2.70
C HIS A 106 -17.92 19.90 2.00
N GLU A 107 -17.90 19.85 0.67
CA GLU A 107 -18.71 18.89 -0.09
C GLU A 107 -17.95 17.55 -0.24
N VAL A 108 -18.53 16.55 0.43
CA VAL A 108 -18.60 15.11 0.14
C VAL A 108 -17.30 14.41 -0.30
N ALA A 109 -16.53 13.95 0.70
CA ALA A 109 -15.97 12.60 0.63
C ALA A 109 -17.00 11.69 1.33
N ASP A 110 -17.41 10.58 0.72
CA ASP A 110 -18.42 9.68 1.28
C ASP A 110 -18.00 9.19 2.69
N GLU A 111 -18.66 9.73 3.72
CA GLU A 111 -18.48 9.32 5.13
C GLU A 111 -18.73 7.82 5.35
N ASP A 112 -19.40 7.14 4.41
CA ASP A 112 -19.76 5.73 4.49
C ASP A 112 -18.57 4.76 4.30
N GLU A 113 -17.55 5.10 3.52
CA GLU A 113 -16.42 4.20 3.22
C GLU A 113 -15.34 4.18 4.32
N ASP A 114 -14.99 5.34 4.90
CA ASP A 114 -14.09 5.43 6.06
C ASP A 114 -14.73 4.78 7.30
N ASN A 115 -16.06 4.81 7.38
CA ASN A 115 -16.84 4.09 8.39
C ASN A 115 -16.72 2.56 8.19
N MET A 116 -16.73 2.07 6.96
CA MET A 116 -16.53 0.64 6.66
C MET A 116 -15.16 0.12 7.10
N ALA A 117 -14.07 0.80 6.74
CA ALA A 117 -12.73 0.38 7.15
C ALA A 117 -12.60 0.32 8.68
N SER A 118 -13.12 1.33 9.37
CA SER A 118 -13.14 1.40 10.83
C SER A 118 -13.98 0.26 11.44
N ARG A 119 -15.15 -0.06 10.89
CA ARG A 119 -15.99 -1.18 11.33
C ARG A 119 -15.31 -2.53 11.15
N ILE A 120 -14.67 -2.76 9.99
CA ILE A 120 -13.94 -4.00 9.71
C ILE A 120 -12.78 -4.16 10.70
N ILE A 121 -11.99 -3.12 10.92
CA ILE A 121 -10.87 -3.15 11.85
C ILE A 121 -11.35 -3.34 13.30
N ASN A 122 -12.41 -2.65 13.72
CA ASN A 122 -12.98 -2.84 15.05
C ASN A 122 -13.51 -4.26 15.22
N SER A 123 -14.18 -4.83 14.22
CA SER A 123 -14.64 -6.22 14.24
C SER A 123 -13.50 -7.23 14.37
N LEU A 124 -12.41 -7.01 13.64
CA LEU A 124 -11.26 -7.92 13.61
C LEU A 124 -10.36 -7.77 14.84
N LEU A 125 -10.16 -6.56 15.35
CA LEU A 125 -9.23 -6.27 16.43
C LEU A 125 -9.88 -6.16 17.83
N GLN A 126 -11.20 -5.99 17.90
CA GLN A 126 -11.95 -5.96 19.16
C GLN A 126 -13.03 -7.06 19.17
N PRO A 127 -12.66 -8.31 19.52
CA PRO A 127 -13.61 -9.43 19.58
C PRO A 127 -14.66 -9.31 20.71
N LYS A 128 -14.74 -8.17 21.42
CA LYS A 128 -15.76 -7.90 22.43
C LYS A 128 -16.53 -6.63 22.09
N ARG A 129 -17.82 -6.75 21.75
CA ARG A 129 -18.95 -6.18 22.51
C ARG A 129 -20.29 -6.24 21.75
N ASP A 130 -21.37 -6.12 22.55
CA ASP A 130 -22.80 -6.11 22.23
C ASP A 130 -23.18 -6.01 20.75
N SER A 131 -24.01 -6.98 20.35
CA SER A 131 -24.55 -7.25 19.02
C SER A 131 -25.46 -6.16 18.41
N SER A 132 -25.44 -4.93 18.93
CA SER A 132 -26.39 -3.86 18.58
C SER A 132 -25.84 -2.76 17.66
N GLN A 133 -24.56 -2.78 17.27
CA GLN A 133 -23.93 -1.65 16.53
C GLN A 133 -23.56 -1.91 15.07
N PHE A 134 -24.02 -3.00 14.45
CA PHE A 134 -23.79 -3.23 13.01
C PHE A 134 -25.04 -2.88 12.19
N PRO A 135 -24.98 -1.92 11.26
CA PRO A 135 -26.02 -1.72 10.26
C PRO A 135 -26.01 -2.91 9.30
N GLY A 136 -27.13 -3.64 9.23
CA GLY A 136 -27.26 -4.89 8.48
C GLY A 136 -27.47 -6.13 9.36
N VAL A 137 -27.47 -5.99 10.69
CA VAL A 137 -28.01 -7.03 11.58
C VAL A 137 -29.51 -7.10 11.34
N TRP A 138 -29.93 -8.23 10.79
CA TRP A 138 -31.31 -8.66 10.66
C TRP A 138 -32.10 -8.26 11.91
N SER A 139 -33.00 -7.28 11.77
CA SER A 139 -33.97 -6.93 12.81
C SER A 139 -34.80 -8.18 13.11
N GLY A 140 -34.44 -8.93 14.15
CA GLY A 140 -35.19 -10.12 14.54
C GLY A 140 -34.54 -11.11 15.52
N THR A 141 -33.23 -11.10 15.73
CA THR A 141 -32.58 -12.07 16.64
C THR A 141 -31.77 -11.41 17.74
N SER A 142 -32.45 -10.70 18.62
CA SER A 142 -31.92 -10.37 19.94
C SER A 142 -31.75 -11.68 20.74
N GLY A 143 -30.52 -12.19 20.89
CA GLY A 143 -30.20 -13.19 21.91
C GLY A 143 -29.66 -14.56 21.48
N LEU A 144 -29.36 -14.81 20.20
CA LEU A 144 -28.65 -16.04 19.79
C LEU A 144 -27.20 -15.72 19.44
N CYS A 145 -26.28 -16.12 20.32
CA CYS A 145 -24.84 -15.96 20.13
C CYS A 145 -24.31 -17.11 19.26
N GLY A 146 -23.85 -16.81 18.04
CA GLY A 146 -23.11 -17.73 17.16
C GLY A 146 -23.66 -17.87 15.73
N ILE A 147 -22.76 -18.10 14.77
CA ILE A 147 -23.06 -18.49 13.39
C ILE A 147 -23.67 -19.90 13.39
N THR A 148 -24.91 -20.01 12.89
CA THR A 148 -25.63 -21.28 12.79
C THR A 148 -25.63 -21.85 11.37
N CYS A 149 -25.76 -23.17 11.24
CA CYS A 149 -25.84 -23.84 9.95
C CYS A 149 -26.98 -23.30 9.03
N PRO A 150 -28.22 -23.08 9.52
CA PRO A 150 -29.28 -22.50 8.69
C PRO A 150 -28.97 -21.08 8.18
N GLN A 151 -28.32 -20.25 9.00
CA GLN A 151 -27.89 -18.91 8.58
C GLN A 151 -26.85 -18.99 7.46
N LEU A 152 -25.86 -19.89 7.58
CA LEU A 152 -24.86 -20.10 6.54
C LEU A 152 -25.47 -20.65 5.24
N GLN A 153 -26.40 -21.60 5.36
CA GLN A 153 -27.14 -22.14 4.23
C GLN A 153 -28.00 -21.09 3.53
N ALA A 154 -28.46 -20.06 4.23
CA ALA A 154 -29.19 -18.94 3.62
C ALA A 154 -28.24 -17.89 3.00
N PHE A 155 -27.09 -17.64 3.65
CA PHE A 155 -26.14 -16.61 3.26
C PHE A 155 -25.27 -17.01 2.05
N LEU A 156 -24.74 -18.23 2.03
CA LEU A 156 -23.80 -18.66 1.00
C LEU A 156 -24.52 -18.87 -0.35
N PRO A 157 -23.84 -18.60 -1.47
CA PRO A 157 -24.38 -18.86 -2.79
C PRO A 157 -24.47 -20.38 -3.06
N PRO A 158 -25.22 -20.82 -4.09
CA PRO A 158 -25.18 -22.22 -4.54
C PRO A 158 -23.74 -22.68 -4.85
N TYR A 159 -23.47 -23.98 -4.69
CA TYR A 159 -22.11 -24.53 -4.87
C TYR A 159 -21.54 -24.25 -6.28
N SER A 160 -22.36 -24.33 -7.33
CA SER A 160 -21.93 -23.99 -8.70
C SER A 160 -21.41 -22.56 -8.78
N ARG A 161 -22.15 -21.61 -8.21
CA ARG A 161 -21.75 -20.21 -8.14
C ARG A 161 -20.50 -19.99 -7.27
N ALA A 162 -20.39 -20.74 -6.18
CA ALA A 162 -19.22 -20.72 -5.31
C ALA A 162 -17.94 -21.13 -6.06
N VAL A 163 -18.03 -22.16 -6.92
CA VAL A 163 -16.94 -22.61 -7.79
C VAL A 163 -16.57 -21.52 -8.80
N GLU A 164 -17.55 -20.91 -9.49
CA GLU A 164 -17.31 -19.80 -10.41
C GLU A 164 -16.56 -18.63 -9.74
N LEU A 165 -16.90 -18.31 -8.47
CA LEU A 165 -16.23 -17.26 -7.73
C LEU A 165 -14.76 -17.60 -7.41
N VAL A 166 -14.45 -18.87 -7.12
CA VAL A 166 -13.07 -19.34 -6.90
C VAL A 166 -12.28 -19.41 -8.20
N ASP A 167 -12.91 -19.82 -9.30
CA ASP A 167 -12.30 -19.85 -10.63
C ASP A 167 -11.88 -18.44 -11.05
N TYR A 168 -12.80 -17.48 -10.94
CA TYR A 168 -12.50 -16.08 -11.21
C TYR A 168 -11.36 -15.55 -10.34
N TYR A 169 -11.33 -15.90 -9.04
CA TYR A 169 -10.24 -15.51 -8.16
C TYR A 169 -8.90 -16.02 -8.68
N GLN A 170 -8.81 -17.32 -9.00
CA GLN A 170 -7.56 -17.94 -9.48
C GLN A 170 -7.06 -17.25 -10.75
N GLU A 171 -7.94 -17.04 -11.71
CA GLU A 171 -7.61 -16.54 -13.05
C GLU A 171 -7.25 -15.05 -13.05
N HIS A 172 -7.98 -14.24 -12.27
CA HIS A 172 -7.92 -12.78 -12.41
C HIS A 172 -7.34 -12.04 -11.21
N VAL A 173 -7.25 -12.68 -10.03
CA VAL A 173 -6.87 -11.99 -8.78
C VAL A 173 -5.66 -12.64 -8.10
N GLY A 174 -5.69 -13.96 -7.89
CA GLY A 174 -4.75 -14.71 -7.07
C GLY A 174 -3.31 -14.69 -7.60
N TRP A 175 -3.14 -14.57 -8.92
CA TRP A 175 -1.82 -14.56 -9.58
C TRP A 175 -0.86 -13.48 -9.07
N ALA A 176 -1.38 -12.36 -8.55
CA ALA A 176 -0.57 -11.25 -8.03
C ALA A 176 0.00 -11.53 -6.63
N TYR A 177 -0.62 -12.44 -5.89
CA TYR A 177 -0.37 -12.66 -4.46
C TYR A 177 0.22 -14.03 -4.16
N CYS A 178 -0.19 -15.07 -4.91
CA CYS A 178 0.20 -16.48 -4.74
C CYS A 178 0.14 -16.93 -3.26
N LEU A 179 -0.85 -16.43 -2.52
CA LEU A 179 -1.00 -16.66 -1.08
C LEU A 179 -1.62 -18.03 -0.76
N LEU A 180 -2.49 -18.50 -1.65
CA LEU A 180 -3.29 -19.70 -1.46
C LEU A 180 -2.78 -20.82 -2.36
N HIS A 181 -2.88 -22.05 -1.86
CA HIS A 181 -2.73 -23.25 -2.68
C HIS A 181 -4.12 -23.62 -3.24
N MET A 182 -4.31 -23.47 -4.54
CA MET A 182 -5.64 -23.53 -5.16
C MET A 182 -6.33 -24.91 -5.01
N PRO A 183 -5.64 -26.06 -5.15
CA PRO A 183 -6.23 -27.37 -4.85
C PRO A 183 -6.72 -27.50 -3.41
N THR A 184 -5.98 -26.93 -2.44
CA THR A 184 -6.40 -26.93 -1.03
C THR A 184 -7.65 -26.08 -0.83
N LEU A 185 -7.72 -24.89 -1.43
CA LEU A 185 -8.89 -24.02 -1.35
C LEU A 185 -10.14 -24.68 -1.95
N ARG A 186 -10.01 -25.36 -3.09
CA ARG A 186 -11.12 -26.10 -3.73
C ARG A 186 -11.61 -27.24 -2.85
N ARG A 187 -10.70 -27.97 -2.21
CA ARG A 187 -11.05 -29.00 -1.23
C ARG A 187 -11.80 -28.40 -0.03
N TYR A 188 -11.30 -27.32 0.54
CA TYR A 188 -11.99 -26.59 1.62
C TYR A 188 -13.38 -26.12 1.23
N LEU A 189 -13.56 -25.62 0.00
CA LEU A 189 -14.86 -25.24 -0.53
C LEU A 189 -15.81 -26.44 -0.54
N LEU A 190 -15.40 -27.56 -1.15
CA LEU A 190 -16.23 -28.76 -1.23
C LEU A 190 -16.61 -29.30 0.14
N GLU A 191 -15.63 -29.45 1.05
CA GLU A 191 -15.84 -29.95 2.41
C GLU A 191 -16.81 -29.06 3.20
N THR A 192 -16.70 -27.74 3.06
CA THR A 192 -17.59 -26.77 3.71
C THR A 192 -19.04 -26.98 3.25
N TYR A 193 -19.29 -27.11 1.94
CA TYR A 193 -20.64 -27.33 1.43
C TYR A 193 -21.21 -28.70 1.80
N GLN A 194 -20.37 -29.74 1.85
CA GLN A 194 -20.78 -31.08 2.32
C GLN A 194 -21.18 -31.07 3.80
N GLN A 195 -20.40 -30.41 4.65
CA GLN A 195 -20.70 -30.25 6.09
C GLN A 195 -22.03 -29.51 6.28
N LEU A 196 -22.22 -28.40 5.57
CA LEU A 196 -23.47 -27.64 5.62
C LEU A 196 -24.66 -28.46 5.13
N GLY A 197 -24.52 -29.23 4.04
CA GLY A 197 -25.57 -30.12 3.55
C GLY A 197 -25.96 -31.22 4.54
N ALA A 198 -24.99 -31.67 5.36
CA ALA A 198 -25.19 -32.66 6.41
C ALA A 198 -25.63 -32.05 7.76
N GLY A 199 -25.83 -30.72 7.85
CA GLY A 199 -26.25 -30.03 9.07
C GLY A 199 -25.13 -29.79 10.10
N TYR A 200 -23.87 -29.97 9.71
CA TYR A 200 -22.71 -29.68 10.56
C TYR A 200 -22.20 -28.26 10.35
N THR A 201 -21.78 -27.61 11.43
CA THR A 201 -21.08 -26.31 11.35
C THR A 201 -19.67 -26.53 10.81
N PRO A 202 -19.27 -25.83 9.73
CA PRO A 202 -17.93 -25.96 9.17
C PRO A 202 -16.88 -25.25 10.02
N SER A 203 -15.60 -25.48 9.69
CA SER A 203 -14.49 -24.75 10.31
C SER A 203 -14.63 -23.25 10.03
N LEU A 204 -14.82 -22.45 11.09
CA LEU A 204 -15.05 -21.01 10.96
C LEU A 204 -13.86 -20.25 10.31
N PRO A 205 -12.58 -20.55 10.62
CA PRO A 205 -11.46 -19.96 9.87
C PRO A 205 -11.45 -20.30 8.38
N VAL A 206 -11.87 -21.51 8.00
CA VAL A 206 -11.96 -21.93 6.59
C VAL A 206 -13.12 -21.23 5.90
N LEU A 207 -14.29 -21.14 6.55
CA LEU A 207 -15.42 -20.37 6.05
C LEU A 207 -15.02 -18.91 5.82
N ALA A 208 -14.33 -18.31 6.79
CA ALA A 208 -13.86 -16.93 6.68
C ALA A 208 -12.93 -16.74 5.48
N LEU A 209 -12.02 -17.69 5.24
CA LEU A 209 -11.12 -17.69 4.09
C LEU A 209 -11.89 -17.73 2.76
N ILE A 210 -12.89 -18.62 2.65
CA ILE A 210 -13.76 -18.72 1.47
C ILE A 210 -14.51 -17.40 1.24
N CYS A 211 -15.09 -16.81 2.29
CA CYS A 211 -15.77 -15.53 2.19
C CYS A 211 -14.82 -14.39 1.77
N ALA A 212 -13.58 -14.36 2.28
CA ALA A 212 -12.59 -13.36 1.85
C ALA A 212 -12.21 -13.51 0.37
N VAL A 213 -12.11 -14.74 -0.14
CA VAL A 213 -11.93 -15.02 -1.57
C VAL A 213 -13.12 -14.51 -2.39
N PHE A 214 -14.35 -14.80 -1.96
CA PHE A 214 -15.57 -14.29 -2.62
C PHE A 214 -15.63 -12.77 -2.62
N ALA A 215 -15.24 -12.13 -1.52
CA ALA A 215 -15.19 -10.68 -1.42
C ALA A 215 -14.24 -10.08 -2.46
N LEU A 216 -13.01 -10.61 -2.58
CA LEU A 216 -12.05 -10.15 -3.59
C LEU A 216 -12.57 -10.37 -5.00
N THR A 217 -13.11 -11.55 -5.30
CA THR A 217 -13.72 -11.82 -6.60
C THR A 217 -14.82 -10.82 -6.91
N LYS A 218 -15.74 -10.58 -5.97
CA LYS A 218 -16.83 -9.63 -6.14
C LYS A 218 -16.34 -8.22 -6.34
N PHE A 219 -15.30 -7.81 -5.64
CA PHE A 219 -14.73 -6.48 -5.82
C PHE A 219 -14.13 -6.31 -7.22
N PHE A 220 -13.24 -7.23 -7.63
CA PHE A 220 -12.52 -7.10 -8.90
C PHE A 220 -13.45 -7.27 -10.11
N SER A 221 -14.49 -8.08 -9.99
CA SER A 221 -15.46 -8.30 -11.07
C SER A 221 -16.47 -7.16 -11.26
N GLN A 222 -16.55 -6.16 -10.36
CA GLN A 222 -17.44 -5.01 -10.52
C GLN A 222 -17.21 -4.23 -11.83
N SER A 223 -15.97 -4.22 -12.32
CA SER A 223 -15.63 -3.56 -13.59
C SER A 223 -15.77 -4.49 -14.81
N THR A 224 -16.46 -5.63 -14.67
CA THR A 224 -16.47 -6.70 -15.67
C THR A 224 -17.89 -7.19 -15.92
N SER A 225 -18.10 -7.88 -17.05
CA SER A 225 -19.38 -8.54 -17.35
C SER A 225 -19.45 -10.00 -16.87
N ALA A 226 -18.43 -10.50 -16.16
CA ALA A 226 -18.31 -11.91 -15.75
C ALA A 226 -19.52 -12.43 -14.95
N PHE A 227 -20.24 -11.54 -14.27
CA PHE A 227 -21.36 -11.88 -13.39
C PHE A 227 -22.66 -11.12 -13.69
N SER A 228 -22.78 -10.45 -14.84
CA SER A 228 -23.92 -9.57 -15.15
C SER A 228 -25.20 -10.30 -15.57
N ALA A 229 -25.15 -11.62 -15.82
CA ALA A 229 -26.26 -12.40 -16.38
C ALA A 229 -26.86 -13.47 -15.43
N SER A 230 -26.32 -13.66 -14.23
CA SER A 230 -26.74 -14.72 -13.30
C SER A 230 -27.78 -14.24 -12.30
N ASP A 231 -28.75 -15.11 -11.96
CA ASP A 231 -29.77 -14.88 -10.93
C ASP A 231 -29.13 -14.42 -9.60
N THR A 232 -29.39 -13.17 -9.22
CA THR A 232 -28.68 -12.42 -8.17
C THR A 232 -29.23 -12.64 -6.77
N SER A 233 -30.35 -13.36 -6.62
CA SER A 233 -31.12 -13.36 -5.36
C SER A 233 -30.36 -13.89 -4.13
N ARG A 234 -29.34 -14.72 -4.33
CA ARG A 234 -28.48 -15.28 -3.26
C ARG A 234 -27.02 -14.82 -3.32
N ASP A 235 -26.66 -14.01 -4.30
CA ASP A 235 -25.30 -13.56 -4.47
C ASP A 235 -25.06 -12.32 -3.59
N LYS A 236 -23.99 -12.34 -2.80
CA LYS A 236 -23.70 -11.27 -1.85
C LYS A 236 -22.73 -10.25 -2.41
N SER A 237 -22.84 -9.03 -1.92
CA SER A 237 -21.85 -7.98 -2.19
C SER A 237 -20.50 -8.33 -1.55
N HIS A 238 -19.42 -7.70 -2.03
CA HIS A 238 -18.09 -7.87 -1.43
C HIS A 238 -18.08 -7.45 0.06
N GLN A 239 -18.88 -6.44 0.43
CA GLN A 239 -19.01 -5.93 1.79
C GLN A 239 -19.65 -6.95 2.73
N GLU A 240 -20.73 -7.61 2.30
CA GLU A 240 -21.39 -8.67 3.05
C GLU A 240 -20.45 -9.86 3.26
N TYR A 241 -19.70 -10.27 2.24
CA TYR A 241 -18.71 -11.34 2.38
C TYR A 241 -17.59 -10.97 3.36
N ILE A 242 -17.10 -9.72 3.36
CA ILE A 242 -16.12 -9.25 4.36
C ILE A 242 -16.75 -9.28 5.77
N GLY A 243 -17.99 -8.81 5.91
CA GLY A 243 -18.71 -8.85 7.19
C GLY A 243 -18.81 -10.27 7.74
N MET A 244 -19.17 -11.23 6.88
CA MET A 244 -19.24 -12.64 7.29
C MET A 244 -17.87 -13.23 7.64
N ALA A 245 -16.82 -12.91 6.87
CA ALA A 245 -15.46 -13.33 7.18
C ALA A 245 -15.00 -12.77 8.54
N GLY A 246 -15.28 -11.49 8.82
CA GLY A 246 -14.98 -10.85 10.10
C GLY A 246 -15.68 -11.50 11.28
N GLN A 247 -16.99 -11.78 11.15
CA GLN A 247 -17.76 -12.46 12.20
C GLN A 247 -17.23 -13.88 12.44
N ALA A 248 -16.96 -14.65 11.38
CA ALA A 248 -16.43 -16.00 11.50
C ALA A 248 -15.05 -16.02 12.19
N LEU A 249 -14.17 -15.03 11.90
CA LEU A 249 -12.90 -14.88 12.59
C LEU A 249 -13.05 -14.49 14.07
N ALA A 250 -14.00 -13.61 14.39
CA ALA A 250 -14.28 -13.20 15.76
C ALA A 250 -14.80 -14.38 16.60
N GLU A 251 -15.75 -15.16 16.06
CA GLU A 251 -16.29 -16.35 16.71
C GLU A 251 -15.27 -17.47 16.84
N ALA A 252 -14.36 -17.60 15.87
CA ALA A 252 -13.21 -18.51 15.96
C ALA A 252 -12.16 -18.05 16.99
N LYS A 253 -12.30 -16.85 17.58
CA LYS A 253 -11.32 -16.23 18.48
C LYS A 253 -9.92 -16.21 17.87
N HIS A 254 -9.82 -15.85 16.60
CA HIS A 254 -8.59 -16.00 15.82
C HIS A 254 -7.34 -15.30 16.40
N LEU A 255 -7.50 -14.27 17.24
CA LEU A 255 -6.38 -13.62 17.93
C LEU A 255 -5.86 -14.44 19.12
N GLU A 256 -6.73 -15.20 19.79
CA GLU A 256 -6.34 -16.12 20.86
C GLU A 256 -5.90 -17.48 20.31
N HIS A 257 -6.50 -17.92 19.20
CA HIS A 257 -6.31 -19.22 18.57
C HIS A 257 -6.04 -19.06 17.07
N PRO A 258 -4.89 -18.47 16.69
CA PRO A 258 -4.58 -18.27 15.28
C PRO A 258 -4.41 -19.60 14.55
N THR A 259 -4.88 -19.63 13.31
CA THR A 259 -4.70 -20.71 12.33
C THR A 259 -4.12 -20.14 11.03
N VAL A 260 -3.54 -20.99 10.18
CA VAL A 260 -3.02 -20.57 8.87
C VAL A 260 -4.14 -19.89 8.05
N GLU A 261 -5.33 -20.48 8.06
CA GLU A 261 -6.51 -19.98 7.36
C GLU A 261 -6.97 -18.63 7.91
N SER A 262 -6.95 -18.44 9.24
CA SER A 262 -7.31 -17.15 9.82
C SER A 262 -6.33 -16.03 9.45
N ILE A 263 -5.04 -16.34 9.34
CA ILE A 263 -4.00 -15.38 8.96
C ILE A 263 -4.09 -15.08 7.46
N GLN A 264 -4.33 -16.09 6.62
CA GLN A 264 -4.61 -15.91 5.20
C GLN A 264 -5.85 -15.02 5.02
N THR A 265 -6.93 -15.28 5.75
CA THR A 265 -8.15 -14.47 5.74
C THR A 265 -7.87 -13.01 6.07
N GLY A 266 -7.22 -12.73 7.21
CA GLY A 266 -6.90 -11.35 7.60
C GLY A 266 -5.98 -10.65 6.59
N THR A 267 -5.05 -11.39 5.97
CA THR A 267 -4.18 -10.86 4.89
C THR A 267 -5.00 -10.49 3.65
N LEU A 268 -5.94 -11.35 3.22
CA LEU A 268 -6.83 -11.07 2.09
C LEU A 268 -7.79 -9.91 2.37
N ILE A 269 -8.35 -9.80 3.59
CA ILE A 269 -9.16 -8.64 3.99
C ILE A 269 -8.32 -7.36 3.96
N GLY A 270 -7.05 -7.42 4.39
CA GLY A 270 -6.12 -6.30 4.27
C GLY A 270 -5.96 -5.83 2.81
N ILE A 271 -5.90 -6.76 1.86
CA ILE A 271 -5.89 -6.45 0.43
C ILE A 271 -7.19 -5.75 0.00
N CYS A 272 -8.36 -6.23 0.45
CA CYS A 272 -9.64 -5.55 0.18
C CYS A 272 -9.65 -4.11 0.71
N LEU A 273 -9.14 -3.86 1.92
CA LEU A 273 -9.13 -2.51 2.51
C LEU A 273 -8.31 -1.51 1.69
N LEU A 274 -7.12 -1.92 1.24
CA LEU A 274 -6.25 -1.09 0.39
C LEU A 274 -6.93 -0.71 -0.92
N VAL A 275 -7.68 -1.66 -1.46
CA VAL A 275 -8.31 -1.59 -2.76
C VAL A 275 -9.63 -0.80 -2.72
N ASN A 276 -10.36 -0.86 -1.61
CA ASN A 276 -11.68 -0.25 -1.45
C ASN A 276 -11.65 1.20 -0.96
N THR A 277 -10.74 1.54 -0.03
CA THR A 277 -10.86 2.79 0.77
C THR A 277 -9.60 3.64 0.80
N GLY A 278 -8.50 3.12 0.24
CA GLY A 278 -7.17 3.72 0.43
C GLY A 278 -6.69 3.72 1.89
N ALA A 279 -7.39 3.03 2.81
CA ALA A 279 -7.12 3.02 4.25
C ALA A 279 -5.86 2.20 4.59
N ILE A 280 -4.70 2.69 4.15
CA ILE A 280 -3.41 2.01 4.30
C ILE A 280 -3.03 1.85 5.77
N ARG A 281 -3.48 2.77 6.65
CA ARG A 281 -3.28 2.68 8.10
C ARG A 281 -3.99 1.46 8.68
N SER A 282 -5.26 1.28 8.32
CA SER A 282 -6.07 0.13 8.70
C SER A 282 -5.48 -1.18 8.18
N ALA A 283 -5.13 -1.23 6.89
CA ALA A 283 -4.50 -2.39 6.29
C ALA A 283 -3.16 -2.74 6.95
N ARG A 284 -2.36 -1.74 7.36
CA ARG A 284 -1.12 -1.94 8.11
C ARG A 284 -1.35 -2.45 9.53
N ALA A 285 -2.32 -1.89 10.26
CA ALA A 285 -2.66 -2.37 11.60
C ALA A 285 -3.07 -3.85 11.55
N LEU A 286 -3.91 -4.22 10.58
CA LEU A 286 -4.29 -5.60 10.34
C LEU A 286 -3.09 -6.48 9.95
N SER A 287 -2.21 -5.99 9.07
CA SER A 287 -0.97 -6.69 8.70
C SER A 287 -0.07 -6.94 9.91
N GLY A 288 0.05 -5.97 10.82
CA GLY A 288 0.78 -6.12 12.08
C GLY A 288 0.17 -7.19 13.00
N ALA A 289 -1.17 -7.23 13.12
CA ALA A 289 -1.85 -8.29 13.86
C ALA A 289 -1.61 -9.68 13.23
N MET A 290 -1.71 -9.80 11.91
CA MET A 290 -1.46 -11.06 11.19
C MET A 290 0.00 -11.51 11.30
N TYR A 291 0.95 -10.58 11.31
CA TYR A 291 2.36 -10.87 11.62
C TYR A 291 2.53 -11.46 13.03
N MET A 292 1.93 -10.84 14.05
CA MET A 292 2.00 -11.35 15.43
C MET A 292 1.38 -12.75 15.54
N SER A 293 0.23 -12.99 14.90
CA SER A 293 -0.40 -14.31 14.83
C SER A 293 0.48 -15.35 14.12
N ALA A 294 1.14 -14.98 13.01
CA ALA A 294 2.09 -15.83 12.30
C ALA A 294 3.32 -16.17 13.16
N GLN A 295 3.80 -15.22 13.96
CA GLN A 295 4.88 -15.48 14.92
C GLN A 295 4.44 -16.41 16.04
N ALA A 296 3.22 -16.27 16.56
CA ALA A 296 2.66 -17.17 17.57
C ALA A 296 2.57 -18.63 17.08
N LEU A 297 2.36 -18.84 15.77
CA LEU A 297 2.43 -20.15 15.12
C LEU A 297 3.86 -20.62 14.79
N GLY A 298 4.89 -19.84 15.13
CA GLY A 298 6.29 -20.16 14.85
C GLY A 298 6.67 -20.09 13.37
N LEU A 299 5.86 -19.43 12.52
CA LEU A 299 6.10 -19.40 11.06
C LEU A 299 7.44 -18.76 10.69
N HIS A 300 7.92 -17.80 11.48
CA HIS A 300 9.23 -17.18 11.32
C HIS A 300 10.42 -18.15 11.48
N GLN A 301 10.22 -19.36 12.03
CA GLN A 301 11.30 -20.34 12.27
C GLN A 301 11.11 -21.64 11.49
N LEU A 302 10.21 -21.69 10.51
CA LEU A 302 9.87 -22.92 9.76
C LEU A 302 11.10 -23.69 9.29
N ASP A 303 12.11 -22.98 8.82
CA ASP A 303 13.35 -23.51 8.24
C ASP A 303 14.59 -23.23 9.11
N SER A 304 14.40 -22.99 10.40
CA SER A 304 15.51 -22.97 11.37
C SER A 304 16.28 -24.29 11.34
N ALA A 305 17.58 -24.24 11.69
CA ALA A 305 18.42 -25.43 11.73
C ALA A 305 17.81 -26.55 12.59
N LYS A 306 17.15 -26.19 13.71
CA LYS A 306 16.40 -27.11 14.55
C LYS A 306 15.26 -27.77 13.79
N ASN A 307 14.39 -27.00 13.14
CA ASN A 307 13.21 -27.51 12.45
C ASN A 307 13.57 -28.34 11.20
N LYS A 308 14.63 -27.96 10.47
CA LYS A 308 15.18 -28.78 9.38
C LYS A 308 15.67 -30.15 9.88
N ARG A 309 16.43 -30.18 10.99
CA ARG A 309 16.88 -31.45 11.61
C ARG A 309 15.71 -32.30 12.10
N LEU A 310 14.64 -31.70 12.63
CA LEU A 310 13.45 -32.46 13.05
C LEU A 310 12.76 -33.13 11.85
N ARG A 311 12.61 -32.40 10.73
CA ARG A 311 12.06 -32.96 9.49
C ARG A 311 12.90 -34.07 8.87
N GLN A 312 14.20 -34.12 9.15
CA GLN A 312 15.07 -35.22 8.70
C GLN A 312 14.82 -36.54 9.46
N LYS A 313 14.14 -36.51 10.62
CA LYS A 313 13.92 -37.70 11.46
C LYS A 313 12.72 -38.55 11.05
N GLY A 314 11.88 -38.08 10.13
CA GLY A 314 10.68 -38.80 9.70
C GLY A 314 9.91 -38.08 8.60
N PRO A 315 8.85 -38.70 8.07
CA PRO A 315 7.99 -38.03 7.09
C PRO A 315 7.36 -36.78 7.71
N TYR A 316 7.20 -35.76 6.89
CA TYR A 316 6.51 -34.52 7.24
C TYR A 316 5.66 -34.07 6.06
N ASP A 317 4.62 -33.30 6.35
CA ASP A 317 3.72 -32.77 5.32
C ASP A 317 4.42 -31.63 4.55
N LYS A 318 4.77 -31.90 3.29
CA LYS A 318 5.42 -30.91 2.42
C LYS A 318 4.46 -29.84 1.92
N LEU A 319 3.17 -30.16 1.76
CA LEU A 319 2.15 -29.22 1.33
C LEU A 319 1.90 -28.18 2.42
N ASP A 320 1.71 -28.63 3.67
CA ASP A 320 1.54 -27.73 4.82
C ASP A 320 2.75 -26.80 5.01
N LEU A 321 3.98 -27.34 4.87
CA LEU A 321 5.20 -26.53 4.94
C LEU A 321 5.25 -25.46 3.84
N GLU A 322 4.90 -25.81 2.62
CA GLU A 322 4.93 -24.90 1.47
C GLU A 322 3.87 -23.79 1.60
N ILE A 323 2.64 -24.11 2.02
CA ILE A 323 1.59 -23.12 2.32
C ILE A 323 2.08 -22.12 3.37
N LYS A 324 2.72 -22.61 4.44
CA LYS A 324 3.26 -21.78 5.53
C LYS A 324 4.41 -20.89 5.06
N ARG A 325 5.30 -21.38 4.18
CA ARG A 325 6.35 -20.56 3.55
C ARG A 325 5.77 -19.45 2.69
N ARG A 326 4.79 -19.76 1.83
CA ARG A 326 4.11 -18.75 0.99
C ARG A 326 3.46 -17.68 1.86
N LEU A 327 2.75 -18.07 2.92
CA LEU A 327 2.14 -17.14 3.86
C LEU A 327 3.18 -16.21 4.53
N TRP A 328 4.26 -16.76 5.08
CA TRP A 328 5.30 -15.97 5.74
C TRP A 328 5.97 -14.99 4.76
N TRP A 329 6.36 -15.44 3.57
CA TRP A 329 7.00 -14.59 2.57
C TRP A 329 6.05 -13.55 1.98
N HIS A 330 4.76 -13.83 1.91
CA HIS A 330 3.76 -12.83 1.55
C HIS A 330 3.69 -11.72 2.61
N ILE A 331 3.61 -12.07 3.90
CA ILE A 331 3.61 -11.10 5.01
C ILE A 331 4.90 -10.26 4.97
N ALA A 332 6.06 -10.91 4.93
CA ALA A 332 7.37 -10.25 4.91
C ALA A 332 7.54 -9.31 3.72
N SER A 333 7.28 -9.80 2.50
CA SER A 333 7.45 -8.97 1.30
C SER A 333 6.46 -7.81 1.26
N THR A 334 5.24 -7.97 1.76
CA THR A 334 4.26 -6.87 1.82
C THR A 334 4.67 -5.80 2.83
N ASP A 335 5.14 -6.19 4.02
CA ASP A 335 5.68 -5.26 5.02
C ASP A 335 6.87 -4.46 4.47
N TRP A 336 7.80 -5.11 3.77
CA TRP A 336 8.94 -4.41 3.17
C TRP A 336 8.54 -3.51 1.99
N VAL A 337 7.53 -3.89 1.21
CA VAL A 337 6.95 -3.00 0.18
C VAL A 337 6.36 -1.77 0.84
N TYR A 338 5.63 -1.95 1.95
CA TYR A 338 5.07 -0.88 2.75
C TYR A 338 6.15 0.07 3.28
N ALA A 339 7.25 -0.44 3.81
CA ALA A 339 8.36 0.37 4.29
C ALA A 339 8.97 1.30 3.23
N PHE A 340 8.73 1.02 1.95
CA PHE A 340 9.18 1.84 0.82
C PHE A 340 8.11 2.81 0.29
N ILE A 341 6.90 2.79 0.85
CA ILE A 341 5.86 3.78 0.60
C ILE A 341 6.18 5.01 1.46
N SER A 342 6.00 6.18 0.87
CA SER A 342 6.22 7.45 1.55
C SER A 342 5.33 7.67 2.77
N GLY A 343 5.75 8.60 3.62
CA GLY A 343 5.08 8.98 4.85
C GLY A 343 5.99 8.77 6.07
N PRO A 344 5.48 9.04 7.28
CA PRO A 344 6.25 8.93 8.53
C PRO A 344 6.87 7.55 8.78
N GLN A 345 6.33 6.51 8.16
CA GLN A 345 6.78 5.12 8.27
C GLN A 345 7.86 4.70 7.26
N LEU A 346 8.31 5.62 6.39
CA LEU A 346 9.33 5.34 5.40
C LEU A 346 10.61 4.80 6.06
N GLY A 347 11.16 3.72 5.51
CA GLY A 347 12.39 3.09 6.01
C GLY A 347 12.18 2.17 7.22
N VAL A 348 10.95 2.04 7.71
CA VAL A 348 10.61 1.21 8.88
C VAL A 348 9.75 0.01 8.48
N TYR A 349 10.14 -1.16 8.94
CA TYR A 349 9.45 -2.44 8.72
C TYR A 349 9.44 -3.27 10.01
N ILE A 350 8.40 -4.10 10.18
CA ILE A 350 8.24 -4.95 11.36
C ILE A 350 8.97 -6.30 11.21
N VAL A 351 9.02 -6.86 9.99
CA VAL A 351 9.64 -8.16 9.74
C VAL A 351 11.14 -7.98 9.57
N GLN A 352 11.89 -8.26 10.62
CA GLN A 352 13.35 -8.19 10.60
C GLN A 352 13.94 -9.40 9.85
N PRO A 353 14.66 -9.20 8.73
CA PRO A 353 15.18 -10.31 7.93
C PRO A 353 16.13 -11.23 8.70
N ASN A 354 16.90 -10.66 9.62
CA ASN A 354 17.86 -11.41 10.45
C ASN A 354 17.19 -12.19 11.59
N GLN A 355 15.88 -12.02 11.79
CA GLN A 355 15.09 -12.72 12.82
C GLN A 355 14.16 -13.79 12.24
N MET A 356 14.20 -14.02 10.93
CA MET A 356 13.45 -15.08 10.27
C MET A 356 14.38 -16.16 9.68
N HIS A 357 13.95 -17.41 9.80
CA HIS A 357 14.59 -18.57 9.22
C HIS A 357 13.53 -19.34 8.42
N VAL A 358 13.22 -18.82 7.24
CA VAL A 358 12.24 -19.39 6.30
C VAL A 358 12.89 -19.40 4.93
N ASP A 359 12.99 -20.59 4.31
CA ASP A 359 13.51 -20.70 2.95
C ASP A 359 12.48 -20.10 1.98
N LEU A 360 12.92 -19.61 0.81
CA LEU A 360 11.99 -19.15 -0.23
C LEU A 360 11.02 -20.28 -0.63
N PRO A 361 9.78 -19.93 -1.06
CA PRO A 361 8.84 -20.92 -1.59
C PRO A 361 9.45 -21.72 -2.75
N SER A 362 8.99 -22.96 -2.90
CA SER A 362 9.45 -23.86 -3.96
C SER A 362 8.85 -23.42 -5.30
N ASN A 363 9.66 -23.35 -6.36
CA ASN A 363 9.18 -23.03 -7.70
C ASN A 363 8.48 -24.27 -8.30
N ALA A 364 7.18 -24.39 -8.09
CA ALA A 364 6.35 -25.48 -8.60
C ALA A 364 4.96 -24.96 -8.96
N ASP A 365 4.23 -25.71 -9.79
CA ASP A 365 2.80 -25.48 -9.98
C ASP A 365 2.02 -26.14 -8.83
N ASP A 366 0.85 -25.59 -8.48
CA ASP A 366 0.10 -26.06 -7.31
C ASP A 366 -0.29 -27.54 -7.40
N HIS A 367 -0.66 -28.02 -8.60
CA HIS A 367 -1.03 -29.42 -8.79
C HIS A 367 0.11 -30.42 -8.51
N GLU A 368 1.37 -29.98 -8.50
CA GLU A 368 2.55 -30.81 -8.20
C GLU A 368 2.87 -30.87 -6.70
N ILE A 369 2.26 -29.99 -5.89
CA ILE A 369 2.52 -29.87 -4.46
C ILE A 369 1.50 -30.71 -3.70
N THR A 370 2.00 -31.74 -3.02
CA THR A 370 1.21 -32.72 -2.27
C THR A 370 1.85 -32.93 -0.89
N PRO A 371 1.17 -33.62 0.04
CA PRO A 371 1.76 -33.89 1.35
C PRO A 371 3.11 -34.63 1.31
N THR A 372 3.39 -35.35 0.21
CA THR A 372 4.62 -36.16 0.05
C THR A 372 5.60 -35.62 -0.98
N ALA A 373 5.17 -34.75 -1.91
CA ALA A 373 5.99 -34.19 -2.97
C ALA A 373 5.86 -32.66 -3.07
N CYS A 374 6.98 -31.97 -3.24
CA CYS A 374 7.02 -30.54 -3.49
C CYS A 374 8.30 -30.28 -4.31
N PRO A 375 8.21 -30.33 -5.65
CA PRO A 375 9.37 -30.10 -6.50
C PRO A 375 9.83 -28.63 -6.37
N ASN A 376 11.09 -28.38 -6.70
CA ASN A 376 11.63 -27.02 -6.76
C ASN A 376 12.38 -26.86 -8.08
N LYS A 377 11.64 -26.46 -9.11
CA LYS A 377 12.13 -26.31 -10.49
C LYS A 377 13.09 -25.12 -10.59
N PRO A 378 14.04 -25.11 -11.53
CA PRO A 378 14.84 -23.93 -11.82
C PRO A 378 13.96 -22.71 -12.13
N LEU A 379 14.37 -21.51 -11.75
CA LEU A 379 13.63 -20.27 -12.06
C LEU A 379 13.56 -19.95 -13.57
N THR A 380 14.28 -20.70 -14.41
CA THR A 380 14.17 -20.67 -15.87
C THR A 380 12.94 -21.44 -16.38
N GLU A 381 12.21 -22.14 -15.52
CA GLU A 381 10.94 -22.78 -15.82
C GLU A 381 9.79 -22.00 -15.18
N PRO A 382 8.77 -21.58 -15.96
CA PRO A 382 7.66 -20.78 -15.44
C PRO A 382 6.69 -21.64 -14.64
N THR A 383 6.35 -21.18 -13.42
CA THR A 383 5.29 -21.77 -12.57
C THR A 383 4.43 -20.67 -11.94
N GLU A 384 3.30 -21.05 -11.36
CA GLU A 384 2.42 -20.13 -10.62
C GLU A 384 3.14 -19.33 -9.51
N VAL A 385 4.21 -19.90 -8.93
CA VAL A 385 4.97 -19.34 -7.80
C VAL A 385 6.17 -18.48 -8.23
N THR A 386 6.61 -18.57 -9.49
CA THR A 386 7.84 -17.90 -9.94
C THR A 386 7.82 -16.40 -9.66
N TYR A 387 6.69 -15.73 -9.92
CA TYR A 387 6.55 -14.30 -9.65
C TYR A 387 6.71 -13.95 -8.16
N LEU A 388 6.13 -14.73 -7.25
CA LEU A 388 6.26 -14.50 -5.80
C LEU A 388 7.74 -14.55 -5.38
N ILE A 389 8.49 -15.55 -5.87
CA ILE A 389 9.92 -15.68 -5.59
C ILE A 389 10.70 -14.46 -6.11
N LEU A 390 10.41 -14.03 -7.34
CA LEU A 390 11.06 -12.85 -7.94
C LEU A 390 10.72 -11.57 -7.18
N ARG A 391 9.46 -11.39 -6.78
CA ARG A 391 9.02 -10.28 -5.92
C ARG A 391 9.78 -10.27 -4.60
N CYS A 392 9.88 -11.40 -3.91
CA CYS A 392 10.62 -11.52 -2.65
C CYS A 392 12.10 -11.13 -2.82
N LYS A 393 12.75 -11.60 -3.90
CA LYS A 393 14.14 -11.25 -4.21
C LYS A 393 14.33 -9.77 -4.51
N LEU A 394 13.46 -9.19 -5.33
CA LEU A 394 13.50 -7.76 -5.65
C LEU A 394 13.32 -6.92 -4.39
N VAL A 395 12.35 -7.26 -3.55
CA VAL A 395 12.06 -6.50 -2.33
C VAL A 395 13.19 -6.61 -1.32
N ARG A 396 13.89 -7.75 -1.26
CA ARG A 396 15.08 -7.91 -0.40
C ARG A 396 16.17 -6.91 -0.75
N LEU A 397 16.37 -6.56 -2.03
CA LEU A 397 17.32 -5.52 -2.43
C LEU A 397 16.98 -4.16 -1.78
N PHE A 398 15.68 -3.80 -1.73
CA PHE A 398 15.25 -2.56 -1.07
C PHE A 398 15.48 -2.60 0.44
N VAL A 399 15.32 -3.77 1.07
CA VAL A 399 15.62 -3.91 2.49
C VAL A 399 17.10 -3.67 2.76
N ASP A 400 18.00 -4.24 1.96
CA ASP A 400 19.45 -4.02 2.11
C ASP A 400 19.83 -2.54 1.95
N PHE A 401 19.12 -1.82 1.06
CA PHE A 401 19.27 -0.38 0.88
C PHE A 401 18.76 0.42 2.09
N MET A 402 17.57 0.10 2.60
CA MET A 402 17.02 0.72 3.81
C MET A 402 17.90 0.45 5.04
N GLU A 403 18.43 -0.76 5.19
CA GLU A 403 19.39 -1.11 6.24
C GLU A 403 20.68 -0.28 6.15
N THR A 404 21.09 0.12 4.94
CA THR A 404 22.24 1.00 4.75
C THR A 404 21.94 2.41 5.28
N ALA A 405 20.81 3.01 4.90
CA ALA A 405 20.34 4.29 5.43
C ALA A 405 20.21 4.25 6.97
N ASN A 406 19.55 3.22 7.50
CA ASN A 406 19.33 3.05 8.94
C ASN A 406 20.65 2.91 9.72
N ARG A 407 21.66 2.22 9.17
CA ARG A 407 22.99 2.08 9.80
C ARG A 407 23.76 3.40 9.83
N GLU A 408 23.58 4.24 8.82
CA GLU A 408 24.19 5.56 8.74
C GLU A 408 23.40 6.62 9.53
N GLY A 409 22.19 6.30 9.99
CA GLY A 409 21.34 7.20 10.76
C GLY A 409 20.73 8.31 9.92
N VAL A 410 20.58 8.08 8.62
CA VAL A 410 20.08 9.06 7.64
C VAL A 410 18.82 8.56 6.95
N GLY A 411 18.04 9.48 6.38
CA GLY A 411 16.95 9.12 5.49
C GLY A 411 17.43 8.47 4.19
N ILE A 412 16.59 7.66 3.55
CA ILE A 412 16.95 7.02 2.27
C ILE A 412 17.31 8.00 1.15
N HIS A 413 16.84 9.25 1.26
CA HIS A 413 17.09 10.34 0.31
C HIS A 413 18.34 11.16 0.66
N GLU A 414 18.92 10.92 1.83
CA GLU A 414 20.11 11.61 2.36
C GLU A 414 21.39 10.77 2.19
N LEU A 415 21.26 9.53 1.70
CA LEU A 415 22.40 8.69 1.35
C LEU A 415 23.27 9.36 0.28
N GLU A 416 24.57 9.06 0.31
CA GLU A 416 25.52 9.58 -0.66
C GLU A 416 25.15 9.15 -2.07
N TYR A 417 25.36 10.06 -3.03
CA TYR A 417 24.90 9.86 -4.41
C TYR A 417 25.47 8.58 -5.05
N ASP A 418 26.73 8.23 -4.75
CA ASP A 418 27.34 6.99 -5.24
C ASP A 418 26.64 5.73 -4.71
N GLN A 419 26.07 5.77 -3.50
CA GLN A 419 25.29 4.66 -2.95
C GLN A 419 23.94 4.53 -3.65
N ILE A 420 23.31 5.65 -4.02
CA ILE A 420 22.10 5.69 -4.85
C ILE A 420 22.39 5.03 -6.21
N LEU A 421 23.47 5.43 -6.88
CA LEU A 421 23.87 4.85 -8.18
C LEU A 421 24.24 3.36 -8.06
N ALA A 422 24.93 2.96 -7.00
CA ALA A 422 25.25 1.56 -6.76
C ALA A 422 23.99 0.71 -6.55
N PHE A 423 22.98 1.27 -5.88
CA PHE A 423 21.70 0.59 -5.66
C PHE A 423 20.89 0.47 -6.95
N ASP A 424 20.80 1.54 -7.74
CA ASP A 424 20.19 1.49 -9.09
C ASP A 424 20.80 0.35 -9.94
N LYS A 425 22.13 0.25 -9.94
CA LYS A 425 22.86 -0.79 -10.68
C LYS A 425 22.49 -2.21 -10.24
N LYS A 426 22.19 -2.42 -8.95
CA LYS A 426 21.71 -3.70 -8.42
C LYS A 426 20.31 -4.05 -8.96
N ILE A 427 19.41 -3.07 -9.07
CA ILE A 427 18.06 -3.27 -9.62
C ILE A 427 18.16 -3.64 -11.10
N HIS A 428 18.93 -2.89 -11.89
CA HIS A 428 19.14 -3.18 -13.30
C HIS A 428 19.78 -4.55 -13.53
N LYS A 429 20.79 -4.92 -12.71
CA LYS A 429 21.39 -6.26 -12.75
C LYS A 429 20.37 -7.36 -12.43
N PHE A 430 19.50 -7.13 -11.46
CA PHE A 430 18.42 -8.06 -11.13
C PHE A 430 17.46 -8.25 -12.32
N LEU A 431 17.00 -7.15 -12.94
CA LEU A 431 16.12 -7.18 -14.11
C LEU A 431 16.75 -7.91 -15.30
N ALA A 432 18.04 -7.65 -15.59
CA ALA A 432 18.77 -8.32 -16.66
C ALA A 432 18.93 -9.83 -16.41
N GLY A 433 18.98 -10.26 -15.15
CA GLY A 433 19.07 -11.66 -14.75
C GLY A 433 17.75 -12.40 -14.67
N LEU A 434 16.62 -11.76 -14.99
CA LEU A 434 15.31 -12.42 -15.01
C LEU A 434 15.22 -13.44 -16.15
N PRO A 435 14.43 -14.52 -16.00
CA PRO A 435 14.20 -15.46 -17.09
C PRO A 435 13.42 -14.79 -18.23
N TYR A 436 13.52 -15.35 -19.44
CA TYR A 436 13.00 -14.71 -20.66
C TYR A 436 11.52 -14.30 -20.61
N PHE A 437 10.70 -15.05 -19.87
CA PHE A 437 9.27 -14.79 -19.70
C PHE A 437 8.94 -13.65 -18.72
N PHE A 438 9.94 -13.12 -18.00
CA PHE A 438 9.85 -11.92 -17.16
C PHE A 438 10.65 -10.73 -17.71
N GLN A 439 11.44 -10.93 -18.76
CA GLN A 439 12.17 -9.87 -19.44
C GLN A 439 11.24 -9.06 -20.35
N VAL A 440 11.48 -7.75 -20.41
CA VAL A 440 10.82 -6.80 -21.32
C VAL A 440 11.92 -6.12 -22.12
N GLU A 441 12.51 -6.89 -23.02
CA GLU A 441 13.42 -6.34 -24.04
C GLU A 441 12.57 -5.63 -25.09
N THR A 442 13.06 -4.53 -25.64
CA THR A 442 12.34 -3.74 -26.65
C THR A 442 13.06 -3.71 -27.99
N GLU A 443 14.35 -4.07 -28.02
CA GLU A 443 15.23 -3.99 -29.19
C GLU A 443 16.34 -5.05 -29.06
N GLY A 444 16.76 -5.66 -30.16
CA GLY A 444 17.85 -6.63 -30.20
C GLY A 444 17.66 -7.76 -31.23
N GLU A 445 18.76 -8.41 -31.60
CA GLU A 445 18.73 -9.62 -32.43
C GLU A 445 17.98 -10.74 -31.69
N GLY A 446 16.97 -11.34 -32.32
CA GLY A 446 16.15 -12.40 -31.72
C GLY A 446 14.96 -11.91 -30.88
N PHE A 447 14.73 -10.59 -30.77
CA PHE A 447 13.59 -10.02 -30.03
C PHE A 447 12.24 -10.57 -30.50
N GLU A 448 12.00 -10.63 -31.82
CA GLU A 448 10.73 -11.11 -32.39
C GLU A 448 10.45 -12.58 -32.05
N GLU A 449 11.48 -13.43 -32.09
CA GLU A 449 11.36 -14.84 -31.71
C GLU A 449 11.04 -14.98 -30.23
N LEU A 450 11.69 -14.19 -29.39
CA LEU A 450 11.47 -14.19 -27.95
C LEU A 450 10.07 -13.67 -27.59
N GLU A 451 9.58 -12.64 -28.26
CA GLU A 451 8.23 -12.12 -28.07
C GLU A 451 7.19 -13.16 -28.49
N LYS A 452 7.36 -13.80 -29.65
CA LYS A 452 6.47 -14.90 -30.08
C LYS A 452 6.45 -16.05 -29.07
N LYS A 453 7.61 -16.40 -28.51
CA LYS A 453 7.69 -17.43 -27.45
C LYS A 453 6.96 -17.00 -26.17
N ARG A 454 7.02 -15.72 -25.81
CA ARG A 454 6.27 -15.16 -24.67
C ARG A 454 4.76 -15.16 -24.94
N GLU A 455 4.33 -14.73 -26.12
CA GLU A 455 2.92 -14.74 -26.51
C GLU A 455 2.33 -16.15 -26.48
N GLU A 456 3.08 -17.15 -26.95
CA GLU A 456 2.62 -18.54 -26.91
C GLU A 456 2.53 -19.07 -25.47
N LEU A 457 3.50 -18.71 -24.62
CA LEU A 457 3.43 -19.03 -23.19
C LEU A 457 2.24 -18.33 -22.53
N ASP A 458 1.95 -17.08 -22.87
CA ASP A 458 0.83 -16.31 -22.30
C ASP A 458 -0.52 -16.95 -22.68
N LYS A 459 -0.66 -17.55 -23.87
CA LYS A 459 -1.87 -18.32 -24.20
C LYS A 459 -2.04 -19.56 -23.32
N GLN A 460 -0.94 -20.24 -23.02
CA GLN A 460 -0.94 -21.44 -22.17
C GLN A 460 -1.09 -21.10 -20.68
N ARG A 461 -0.58 -19.94 -20.26
CA ARG A 461 -0.55 -19.45 -18.88
C ARG A 461 -0.91 -17.96 -18.84
N PRO A 462 -2.21 -17.60 -18.93
CA PRO A 462 -2.65 -16.21 -19.07
C PRO A 462 -2.14 -15.25 -17.98
N TYR A 463 -1.91 -15.74 -16.76
CA TYR A 463 -1.37 -14.95 -15.66
C TYR A 463 0.10 -14.52 -15.86
N MET A 464 0.87 -15.17 -16.73
CA MET A 464 2.30 -14.88 -16.95
C MET A 464 2.52 -13.49 -17.52
N LYS A 465 1.66 -13.05 -18.45
CA LYS A 465 1.68 -11.67 -18.98
C LYS A 465 1.57 -10.65 -17.85
N TRP A 466 0.60 -10.85 -16.95
CA TRP A 466 0.32 -9.94 -15.84
C TRP A 466 1.45 -9.93 -14.80
N GLN A 467 1.95 -11.11 -14.45
CA GLN A 467 3.09 -11.25 -13.56
C GLN A 467 4.35 -10.57 -14.13
N ARG A 468 4.64 -10.73 -15.43
CA ARG A 468 5.75 -10.06 -16.12
C ARG A 468 5.65 -8.55 -16.04
N LEU A 469 4.49 -8.00 -16.36
CA LEU A 469 4.25 -6.56 -16.25
C LEU A 469 4.38 -6.08 -14.80
N MET A 470 3.85 -6.82 -13.82
CA MET A 470 3.96 -6.47 -12.40
C MET A 470 5.39 -6.56 -11.85
N ALA A 471 6.25 -7.44 -12.37
CA ALA A 471 7.66 -7.51 -11.99
C ALA A 471 8.41 -6.24 -12.43
N GLN A 472 8.19 -5.81 -13.67
CA GLN A 472 8.76 -4.57 -14.20
C GLN A 472 8.21 -3.34 -13.46
N PHE A 473 6.89 -3.30 -13.25
CA PHE A 473 6.24 -2.25 -12.47
C PHE A 473 6.88 -2.14 -11.08
N GLY A 474 7.11 -3.29 -10.44
CA GLY A 474 7.83 -3.39 -9.20
C GLY A 474 9.21 -2.73 -9.27
N ALA A 475 10.04 -2.99 -10.27
CA ALA A 475 11.36 -2.37 -10.32
C ALA A 475 11.31 -0.86 -10.63
N CYS A 476 10.56 -0.48 -11.67
CA CYS A 476 10.49 0.90 -12.15
C CYS A 476 9.97 1.87 -11.09
N THR A 477 8.93 1.49 -10.32
CA THR A 477 8.39 2.34 -9.24
C THR A 477 9.45 2.69 -8.19
N ARG A 478 10.41 1.80 -7.94
CA ARG A 478 11.49 2.08 -6.97
C ARG A 478 12.66 2.83 -7.58
N ILE A 479 13.00 2.60 -8.85
CA ILE A 479 13.97 3.44 -9.56
C ILE A 479 13.45 4.88 -9.62
N THR A 480 12.16 5.08 -9.94
CA THR A 480 11.51 6.40 -9.90
C THR A 480 11.68 7.05 -8.53
N ARG A 481 11.36 6.34 -7.45
CA ARG A 481 11.50 6.87 -6.08
C ARG A 481 12.96 7.20 -5.72
N LEU A 482 13.88 6.30 -6.07
CA LEU A 482 15.31 6.42 -5.77
C LEU A 482 15.91 7.69 -6.37
N HIS A 483 15.51 8.02 -7.60
CA HIS A 483 16.08 9.14 -8.34
C HIS A 483 15.25 10.42 -8.31
N ARG A 484 14.02 10.38 -7.77
CA ARG A 484 13.13 11.55 -7.62
C ARG A 484 13.82 12.77 -6.97
N PRO A 485 14.67 12.61 -5.92
CA PRO A 485 15.39 13.74 -5.32
C PRO A 485 16.28 14.55 -6.26
N TYR A 486 16.70 13.92 -7.36
CA TYR A 486 17.66 14.50 -8.28
C TYR A 486 17.00 15.09 -9.54
N LEU A 487 15.66 15.12 -9.62
CA LEU A 487 14.95 15.67 -10.79
C LEU A 487 15.27 17.16 -11.01
N ALA A 488 15.14 17.99 -9.97
CA ALA A 488 15.45 19.41 -10.06
C ALA A 488 16.97 19.68 -10.10
N LEU A 489 17.76 18.87 -9.39
CA LEU A 489 19.22 19.00 -9.36
C LEU A 489 19.84 18.69 -10.73
N GLY A 490 19.37 17.64 -11.41
CA GLY A 490 19.86 17.27 -12.74
C GLY A 490 19.55 18.27 -13.85
N ALA A 491 18.66 19.24 -13.61
CA ALA A 491 18.43 20.37 -14.51
C ALA A 491 19.51 21.46 -14.38
N ARG A 492 20.16 21.56 -13.21
CA ARG A 492 21.10 22.63 -12.86
C ARG A 492 22.55 22.14 -12.81
N ASP A 493 22.76 20.87 -12.51
CA ASP A 493 24.08 20.26 -12.31
C ASP A 493 24.21 18.97 -13.13
N PRO A 494 25.12 18.92 -14.12
CA PRO A 494 25.35 17.76 -14.97
C PRO A 494 25.67 16.46 -14.23
N ARG A 495 26.20 16.53 -13.00
CA ARG A 495 26.50 15.33 -12.20
C ARG A 495 25.27 14.47 -11.94
N TYR A 496 24.10 15.09 -11.84
CA TYR A 496 22.83 14.41 -11.55
C TYR A 496 21.98 14.12 -12.80
N ALA A 497 22.50 14.42 -14.00
CA ALA A 497 21.78 14.23 -15.27
C ALA A 497 21.33 12.78 -15.48
N TYR A 498 22.16 11.81 -15.08
CA TYR A 498 21.82 10.39 -15.11
C TYR A 498 20.56 10.10 -14.29
N SER A 499 20.50 10.56 -13.04
CA SER A 499 19.36 10.30 -12.16
C SER A 499 18.09 10.99 -12.61
N ARG A 500 18.17 12.22 -13.12
CA ARG A 500 17.02 12.87 -13.78
C ARG A 500 16.45 11.97 -14.88
N MET A 501 17.33 11.51 -15.78
CA MET A 501 16.93 10.64 -16.90
C MET A 501 16.37 9.29 -16.44
N ALA A 502 17.01 8.65 -15.45
CA ALA A 502 16.57 7.37 -14.90
C ALA A 502 15.19 7.48 -14.23
N CYS A 503 14.92 8.57 -13.51
CA CYS A 503 13.63 8.85 -12.89
C CYS A 503 12.53 9.00 -13.96
N ILE A 504 12.75 9.85 -14.98
CA ILE A 504 11.79 10.10 -16.06
C ILE A 504 11.52 8.83 -16.87
N LYS A 505 12.57 8.10 -17.27
CA LYS A 505 12.44 6.83 -18.02
C LYS A 505 11.63 5.80 -17.23
N SER A 506 11.87 5.71 -15.92
CA SER A 506 11.14 4.77 -15.06
C SER A 506 9.69 5.19 -14.83
N ALA A 507 9.41 6.50 -14.68
CA ALA A 507 8.05 7.01 -14.59
C ALA A 507 7.26 6.70 -15.88
N ARG A 508 7.87 6.92 -17.06
CA ARG A 508 7.29 6.53 -18.35
C ARG A 508 7.04 5.03 -18.47
N ALA A 509 7.99 4.21 -18.01
CA ALA A 509 7.81 2.76 -18.00
C ALA A 509 6.61 2.33 -17.13
N VAL A 510 6.41 2.96 -15.96
CA VAL A 510 5.23 2.72 -15.11
C VAL A 510 3.92 3.03 -15.85
N LEU A 511 3.85 4.18 -16.52
CA LEU A 511 2.69 4.60 -17.30
C LEU A 511 2.42 3.66 -18.49
N GLU A 512 3.48 3.27 -19.19
CA GLU A 512 3.39 2.33 -20.31
C GLU A 512 2.92 0.94 -19.85
N ILE A 513 3.37 0.47 -18.69
CA ILE A 513 2.88 -0.78 -18.10
C ILE A 513 1.40 -0.70 -17.79
N GLU A 514 0.95 0.38 -17.13
CA GLU A 514 -0.47 0.60 -16.85
C GLU A 514 -1.29 0.63 -18.15
N ARG A 515 -0.82 1.33 -19.17
CA ARG A 515 -1.46 1.38 -20.49
C ARG A 515 -1.56 0.01 -21.14
N ARG A 516 -0.47 -0.79 -21.12
CA ARG A 516 -0.47 -2.17 -21.64
C ARG A 516 -1.45 -3.06 -20.90
N MET A 517 -1.52 -2.93 -19.58
CA MET A 517 -2.48 -3.63 -18.75
C MET A 517 -3.91 -3.24 -19.12
N ARG A 518 -4.19 -1.94 -19.23
CA ARG A 518 -5.51 -1.42 -19.61
C ARG A 518 -5.95 -1.92 -20.98
N ASN A 519 -5.04 -1.91 -21.95
CA ASN A 519 -5.31 -2.39 -23.31
C ASN A 519 -5.45 -3.92 -23.41
N SER A 520 -5.06 -4.65 -22.36
CA SER A 520 -5.22 -6.11 -22.27
C SER A 520 -6.51 -6.53 -21.54
N VAL A 521 -7.34 -5.57 -21.12
CA VAL A 521 -8.60 -5.84 -20.43
C VAL A 521 -9.61 -6.43 -21.40
N GLY A 522 -10.01 -7.67 -21.16
CA GLY A 522 -11.17 -8.30 -21.81
C GLY A 522 -12.45 -8.19 -20.95
N PRO A 523 -13.58 -8.74 -21.43
CA PRO A 523 -14.88 -8.64 -20.75
C PRO A 523 -14.89 -9.12 -19.29
N SER A 524 -14.09 -10.15 -18.97
CA SER A 524 -13.97 -10.73 -17.62
C SER A 524 -12.75 -10.23 -16.83
N THR A 525 -11.85 -9.46 -17.46
CA THR A 525 -10.61 -9.02 -16.83
C THR A 525 -10.86 -7.74 -16.02
N PRO A 526 -10.41 -7.66 -14.76
CA PRO A 526 -10.58 -6.44 -13.97
C PRO A 526 -9.77 -5.28 -14.52
N SER A 527 -10.28 -4.05 -14.33
CA SER A 527 -9.51 -2.85 -14.66
C SER A 527 -8.25 -2.76 -13.80
N PRO A 528 -7.07 -2.39 -14.36
CA PRO A 528 -5.85 -2.17 -13.59
C PRO A 528 -5.99 -1.11 -12.50
N SER A 529 -6.90 -0.13 -12.69
CA SER A 529 -7.21 0.91 -11.68
C SER A 529 -7.75 0.35 -10.36
N LYS A 530 -8.31 -0.87 -10.39
CA LYS A 530 -8.76 -1.61 -9.19
C LYS A 530 -7.60 -2.13 -8.35
N VAL A 531 -6.39 -2.21 -8.90
CA VAL A 531 -5.17 -2.53 -8.15
C VAL A 531 -4.63 -1.24 -7.55
N TRP A 532 -4.77 -1.07 -6.23
CA TRP A 532 -4.42 0.17 -5.52
C TRP A 532 -3.02 0.70 -5.88
N ALA A 533 -2.03 -0.21 -5.96
CA ALA A 533 -0.64 0.14 -6.22
C ALA A 533 -0.47 0.77 -7.60
N ILE A 534 -1.20 0.29 -8.62
CA ILE A 534 -1.16 0.83 -9.98
C ILE A 534 -1.78 2.23 -10.00
N ALA A 535 -2.97 2.39 -9.39
CA ALA A 535 -3.64 3.69 -9.29
C ALA A 535 -2.77 4.74 -8.56
N TYR A 536 -2.14 4.36 -7.46
CA TYR A 536 -1.23 5.22 -6.70
C TYR A 536 0.01 5.61 -7.50
N GLN A 537 0.64 4.65 -8.17
CA GLN A 537 1.88 4.90 -8.93
C GLN A 537 1.61 5.63 -10.25
N LEU A 538 0.41 5.50 -10.84
CA LEU A 538 -0.05 6.35 -11.95
C LEU A 538 -0.03 7.81 -11.53
N PHE A 539 -0.63 8.14 -10.38
CA PHE A 539 -0.59 9.48 -9.81
C PHE A 539 0.86 9.99 -9.57
N LEU A 540 1.72 9.18 -8.95
CA LEU A 540 3.11 9.58 -8.68
C LEU A 540 3.93 9.79 -9.96
N ALA A 541 3.78 8.90 -10.95
CA ALA A 541 4.47 9.03 -12.24
C ALA A 541 4.03 10.30 -12.98
N THR A 542 2.72 10.59 -13.01
CA THR A 542 2.19 11.85 -13.57
C THR A 542 2.79 13.06 -12.87
N THR A 543 2.90 13.02 -11.54
CA THR A 543 3.50 14.12 -10.75
C THR A 543 4.98 14.31 -11.11
N VAL A 544 5.74 13.23 -11.27
CA VAL A 544 7.15 13.28 -11.69
C VAL A 544 7.30 13.93 -13.07
N LEU A 545 6.45 13.59 -14.03
CA LEU A 545 6.51 14.19 -15.38
C LEU A 545 6.09 15.67 -15.36
N ALA A 546 5.05 16.02 -14.58
CA ALA A 546 4.64 17.41 -14.41
C ALA A 546 5.75 18.26 -13.77
N MET A 547 6.50 17.69 -12.82
CA MET A 547 7.67 18.34 -12.23
C MET A 547 8.81 18.53 -13.21
N ASP A 548 9.18 17.49 -13.96
CA ASP A 548 10.21 17.62 -14.99
C ASP A 548 9.84 18.70 -16.00
N TYR A 549 8.58 18.74 -16.44
CA TYR A 549 8.07 19.82 -17.27
C TYR A 549 8.24 21.19 -16.61
N HIS A 550 7.81 21.36 -15.35
CA HIS A 550 7.86 22.64 -14.64
C HIS A 550 9.28 23.20 -14.54
N PHE A 551 10.24 22.37 -14.11
CA PHE A 551 11.64 22.80 -13.96
C PHE A 551 12.36 23.02 -15.30
N ASN A 552 11.89 22.37 -16.37
CA ASN A 552 12.58 22.33 -17.66
C ASN A 552 11.71 22.85 -18.81
N ARG A 553 10.75 23.74 -18.52
CA ARG A 553 9.82 24.31 -19.50
C ARG A 553 10.49 25.06 -20.65
N ASN A 554 11.72 25.52 -20.43
CA ASN A 554 12.51 26.27 -21.40
C ASN A 554 13.42 25.37 -22.25
N GLU A 555 13.54 24.07 -21.94
CA GLU A 555 14.32 23.13 -22.75
C GLU A 555 13.57 22.75 -24.04
N PRO A 556 14.28 22.32 -25.11
CA PRO A 556 13.65 21.77 -26.31
C PRO A 556 12.63 20.67 -25.98
N ARG A 557 11.61 20.50 -26.84
CA ARG A 557 10.49 19.54 -26.67
C ARG A 557 9.57 19.84 -25.48
N SER A 558 9.48 21.10 -25.06
CA SER A 558 8.55 21.54 -24.02
C SER A 558 7.09 21.20 -24.37
N GLU A 559 6.67 21.43 -25.62
CA GLU A 559 5.31 21.10 -26.08
C GLU A 559 5.02 19.59 -26.01
N GLU A 560 5.96 18.74 -26.42
CA GLU A 560 5.83 17.28 -26.30
C GLU A 560 5.68 16.83 -24.84
N ARG A 561 6.49 17.40 -23.93
CA ARG A 561 6.38 17.12 -22.48
C ARG A 561 5.03 17.59 -21.91
N ALA A 562 4.53 18.75 -22.34
CA ALA A 562 3.22 19.24 -21.90
C ALA A 562 2.09 18.30 -22.36
N GLN A 563 2.14 17.85 -23.61
CA GLN A 563 1.18 16.90 -24.17
C GLN A 563 1.23 15.54 -23.46
N GLU A 564 2.42 15.05 -23.15
CA GLU A 564 2.61 13.83 -22.37
C GLU A 564 1.97 13.93 -20.97
N VAL A 565 2.20 15.05 -20.26
CA VAL A 565 1.59 15.30 -18.95
C VAL A 565 0.06 15.34 -19.04
N LEU A 566 -0.49 15.96 -20.09
CA LEU A 566 -1.93 15.99 -20.36
C LEU A 566 -2.53 14.60 -20.55
N GLU A 567 -1.87 13.74 -21.31
CA GLU A 567 -2.28 12.34 -21.51
C GLU A 567 -2.30 11.57 -20.19
N CYS A 568 -1.30 11.79 -19.34
CA CYS A 568 -1.22 11.19 -18.01
C CYS A 568 -2.33 11.69 -17.08
N CYS A 569 -2.65 12.99 -17.12
CA CYS A 569 -3.78 13.55 -16.38
C CYS A 569 -5.11 12.92 -16.81
N ARG A 570 -5.37 12.78 -18.13
CA ARG A 570 -6.59 12.12 -18.63
C ARG A 570 -6.68 10.66 -18.21
N ALA A 571 -5.57 9.93 -18.25
CA ALA A 571 -5.50 8.56 -17.75
C ALA A 571 -5.86 8.48 -16.26
N LEU A 572 -5.36 9.42 -15.45
CA LEU A 572 -5.67 9.50 -14.02
C LEU A 572 -7.14 9.87 -13.78
N GLU A 573 -7.72 10.78 -14.58
CA GLU A 573 -9.14 11.13 -14.54
C GLU A 573 -10.06 9.94 -14.85
N ALA A 574 -9.71 9.15 -15.86
CA ALA A 574 -10.44 7.91 -16.16
C ALA A 574 -10.33 6.90 -14.99
N ALA A 575 -9.14 6.74 -14.40
CA ALA A 575 -8.94 5.87 -13.25
C ALA A 575 -9.73 6.32 -12.00
N ALA A 576 -9.87 7.63 -11.79
CA ALA A 576 -10.59 8.22 -10.66
C ALA A 576 -12.08 7.82 -10.61
N GLN A 577 -12.69 7.45 -11.73
CA GLN A 577 -14.07 6.97 -11.79
C GLN A 577 -14.30 5.64 -11.06
N SER A 578 -13.22 4.87 -10.84
CA SER A 578 -13.31 3.50 -10.30
C SER A 578 -12.35 3.23 -9.14
N SER A 579 -11.58 4.24 -8.74
CA SER A 579 -10.52 4.14 -7.73
C SER A 579 -10.47 5.38 -6.86
N VAL A 580 -10.78 5.21 -5.58
CA VAL A 580 -10.73 6.27 -4.55
C VAL A 580 -9.31 6.85 -4.45
N VAL A 581 -8.28 6.01 -4.56
CA VAL A 581 -6.88 6.44 -4.52
C VAL A 581 -6.55 7.33 -5.73
N ALA A 582 -7.01 6.96 -6.92
CA ALA A 582 -6.83 7.79 -8.11
C ALA A 582 -7.60 9.12 -8.00
N ALA A 583 -8.83 9.11 -7.47
CA ALA A 583 -9.63 10.31 -7.26
C ALA A 583 -8.97 11.29 -6.26
N ARG A 584 -8.49 10.78 -5.12
CA ARG A 584 -7.72 11.56 -4.14
C ARG A 584 -6.44 12.11 -4.75
N GLY A 585 -5.68 11.27 -5.48
CA GLY A 585 -4.47 11.67 -6.18
C GLY A 585 -4.72 12.77 -7.21
N LEU A 586 -5.77 12.64 -8.03
CA LEU A 586 -6.17 13.64 -9.01
C LEU A 586 -6.54 14.97 -8.36
N LYS A 587 -7.37 14.95 -7.31
CA LYS A 587 -7.74 16.17 -6.56
C LYS A 587 -6.48 16.89 -6.10
N LYS A 588 -5.52 16.16 -5.52
CA LYS A 588 -4.30 16.75 -5.01
C LYS A 588 -3.37 17.24 -6.11
N LEU A 589 -3.30 16.55 -7.25
CA LEU A 589 -2.59 17.03 -8.43
C LEU A 589 -3.15 18.37 -8.92
N LYS A 590 -4.48 18.53 -8.95
CA LYS A 590 -5.16 19.77 -9.34
C LYS A 590 -4.87 20.92 -8.37
N GLU A 591 -4.90 20.66 -7.05
CA GLU A 591 -4.50 21.64 -6.01
C GLU A 591 -3.05 22.09 -6.19
N VAL A 592 -2.14 21.15 -6.43
CA VAL A 592 -0.73 21.43 -6.70
C VAL A 592 -0.60 22.27 -7.97
N ALA A 593 -1.22 21.85 -9.07
CA ALA A 593 -1.15 22.59 -10.33
C ALA A 593 -1.70 24.02 -10.21
N ALA A 594 -2.74 24.24 -9.41
CA ALA A 594 -3.27 25.56 -9.07
C ALA A 594 -2.23 26.44 -8.37
N LYS A 595 -1.58 25.89 -7.34
CA LYS A 595 -0.55 26.60 -6.58
C LYS A 595 0.65 27.04 -7.44
N TRP A 596 1.00 26.28 -8.48
CA TRP A 596 2.19 26.50 -9.30
C TRP A 596 1.92 27.11 -10.68
N GLY A 597 0.69 27.55 -10.96
CA GLY A 597 0.33 28.11 -12.26
C GLY A 597 0.41 27.11 -13.42
N LEU A 598 0.34 25.81 -13.13
CA LEU A 598 0.31 24.72 -14.14
C LEU A 598 -1.11 24.40 -14.62
N LEU A 599 -2.14 25.05 -14.06
CA LEU A 599 -3.55 24.86 -14.49
C LEU A 599 -3.77 25.17 -15.96
N SER A 600 -3.00 26.11 -16.52
CA SER A 600 -3.07 26.43 -17.94
C SER A 600 -2.77 25.22 -18.81
N ILE A 601 -1.93 24.28 -18.34
CA ILE A 601 -1.59 23.04 -19.06
C ILE A 601 -2.69 22.00 -18.89
N ILE A 602 -3.19 21.79 -17.66
CA ILE A 602 -4.24 20.80 -17.39
C ILE A 602 -5.54 21.12 -18.15
N ASN A 603 -5.78 22.39 -18.45
CA ASN A 603 -6.96 22.87 -19.18
C ASN A 603 -6.73 23.07 -20.69
N LEU A 604 -5.59 22.64 -21.26
CA LEU A 604 -5.36 22.72 -22.70
C LEU A 604 -6.28 21.72 -23.43
N GLU A 605 -7.19 22.22 -24.25
CA GLU A 605 -7.87 21.41 -25.26
C GLU A 605 -6.84 20.86 -26.27
N PRO A 606 -6.96 19.59 -26.70
CA PRO A 606 -5.99 18.99 -27.59
C PRO A 606 -6.00 19.69 -28.96
N LYS A 607 -4.82 20.05 -29.46
CA LYS A 607 -4.68 20.36 -30.89
C LYS A 607 -4.87 19.06 -31.68
N PRO A 608 -5.74 19.03 -32.71
CA PRO A 608 -5.91 17.85 -33.53
C PRO A 608 -4.58 17.52 -34.23
N VAL A 609 -4.14 16.27 -34.09
CA VAL A 609 -2.96 15.74 -34.79
C VAL A 609 -3.28 15.76 -36.28
N ALA A 610 -2.58 16.59 -37.05
CA ALA A 610 -2.72 16.64 -38.49
C ALA A 610 -2.21 15.33 -39.11
N SER A 611 -3.12 14.41 -39.41
CA SER A 611 -2.84 13.28 -40.29
C SER A 611 -2.59 13.83 -41.70
N GLN A 612 -1.34 13.74 -42.17
CA GLN A 612 -1.04 13.92 -43.59
C GLN A 612 -1.64 12.72 -44.34
N ALA A 613 -2.87 12.89 -44.84
CA ALA A 613 -3.47 12.02 -45.84
C ALA A 613 -3.59 12.83 -47.14
N GLY A 614 -3.04 12.27 -48.21
CA GLY A 614 -2.94 12.90 -49.52
C GLY A 614 -4.28 13.28 -50.13
N ASN A 615 -4.24 14.34 -50.93
CA ASN A 615 -5.34 14.84 -51.74
C ASN A 615 -5.85 13.75 -52.70
N ASP A 616 -7.15 13.46 -52.64
CA ASP A 616 -7.94 13.08 -53.81
C ASP A 616 -9.38 13.66 -53.68
N PRO A 617 -9.97 14.17 -54.78
CA PRO A 617 -11.19 14.98 -54.72
C PRO A 617 -12.49 14.17 -54.56
N MET A 618 -13.34 14.66 -53.65
CA MET A 618 -14.72 14.21 -53.37
C MET A 618 -15.65 14.26 -54.59
N VAL A 619 -16.49 13.22 -54.75
CA VAL A 619 -17.74 13.22 -55.52
C VAL A 619 -18.90 13.00 -54.54
N PRO A 620 -19.97 13.82 -54.54
CA PRO A 620 -21.11 13.64 -53.64
C PRO A 620 -22.29 12.92 -54.31
N PRO A 621 -23.08 12.15 -53.55
CA PRO A 621 -24.52 12.08 -53.82
C PRO A 621 -25.33 12.19 -52.50
N LYS A 622 -26.18 13.21 -52.36
CA LYS A 622 -27.61 13.33 -52.76
C LYS A 622 -28.58 13.02 -51.61
N GLU A 623 -29.30 14.06 -51.20
CA GLU A 623 -30.47 14.04 -50.32
C GLU A 623 -31.67 13.31 -50.94
N SER A 624 -32.45 12.64 -50.10
CA SER A 624 -33.91 12.54 -50.26
C SER A 624 -34.57 12.41 -48.88
N ALA A 625 -35.64 13.20 -48.68
CA ALA A 625 -36.36 13.42 -47.43
C ALA A 625 -37.68 12.58 -47.36
N PRO A 626 -38.66 12.87 -46.47
CA PRO A 626 -39.03 12.05 -45.29
C PRO A 626 -40.47 11.49 -45.34
N MET A 627 -40.89 10.64 -44.37
CA MET A 627 -42.32 10.39 -44.12
C MET A 627 -42.69 9.93 -42.69
N GLU A 628 -43.34 10.86 -41.98
CA GLU A 628 -44.47 10.86 -41.01
C GLU A 628 -44.81 9.74 -39.97
N TYR A 629 -45.21 10.27 -38.80
CA TYR A 629 -45.72 9.73 -37.51
C TYR A 629 -47.21 9.26 -37.54
N PRO A 630 -47.77 8.54 -36.52
CA PRO A 630 -48.31 9.08 -35.22
C PRO A 630 -48.12 8.11 -34.00
N GLY A 631 -48.24 8.47 -32.71
CA GLY A 631 -48.97 9.54 -32.04
C GLY A 631 -48.64 9.64 -30.53
N TYR A 632 -48.98 10.80 -29.97
CA TYR A 632 -48.86 11.25 -28.56
C TYR A 632 -50.22 11.06 -27.82
N PRO A 633 -50.30 11.16 -26.47
CA PRO A 633 -50.48 12.47 -25.82
C PRO A 633 -49.59 12.73 -24.58
N GLN A 634 -49.26 14.02 -24.43
CA GLN A 634 -48.59 14.68 -23.32
C GLN A 634 -49.56 14.95 -22.15
N ASP A 635 -49.00 15.13 -20.96
CA ASP A 635 -49.27 16.21 -19.99
C ASP A 635 -48.25 16.05 -18.83
N GLY A 636 -47.58 17.04 -18.25
CA GLY A 636 -47.60 18.49 -18.40
C GLY A 636 -46.50 19.11 -17.51
N ASN A 637 -46.05 20.29 -17.93
CA ASN A 637 -44.97 21.15 -17.41
C ASN A 637 -44.89 21.40 -15.89
N CYS A 638 -43.68 21.73 -15.41
CA CYS A 638 -43.37 23.07 -14.86
C CYS A 638 -41.89 23.26 -14.46
N LEU A 639 -41.15 24.10 -15.19
CA LEU A 639 -40.46 25.33 -14.73
C LEU A 639 -39.20 25.64 -15.56
N GLN A 640 -39.42 26.53 -16.53
CA GLN A 640 -38.43 27.34 -17.21
C GLN A 640 -38.08 28.59 -16.37
N ASN A 641 -36.87 29.10 -16.64
CA ASN A 641 -36.34 30.45 -16.40
C ASN A 641 -35.50 30.66 -15.13
N MET A 642 -34.17 30.71 -15.30
CA MET A 642 -33.47 32.00 -15.18
C MET A 642 -32.16 32.04 -15.98
N GLU A 643 -31.82 33.24 -16.40
CA GLU A 643 -31.05 33.60 -17.59
C GLU A 643 -29.54 33.36 -17.51
N VAL A 644 -28.98 33.13 -18.70
CA VAL A 644 -27.57 33.18 -19.05
C VAL A 644 -27.06 34.62 -18.85
N GLY A 645 -26.32 34.85 -17.76
CA GLY A 645 -25.58 36.08 -17.50
C GLY A 645 -24.11 35.93 -17.86
N SER A 646 -23.68 36.70 -18.85
CA SER A 646 -22.28 36.94 -19.24
C SER A 646 -21.35 37.20 -18.05
N LEU A 647 -20.35 36.34 -17.86
CA LEU A 647 -19.08 36.67 -17.20
C LEU A 647 -17.93 36.44 -18.17
N GLY A 648 -17.92 37.23 -19.25
CA GLY A 648 -16.69 37.56 -19.94
C GLY A 648 -15.84 38.47 -19.06
N GLY A 649 -14.55 38.15 -18.95
CA GLY A 649 -13.52 39.05 -18.44
C GLY A 649 -13.12 38.84 -16.98
N LEU A 650 -12.24 37.87 -16.73
CA LEU A 650 -11.12 38.06 -15.79
C LEU A 650 -9.96 37.09 -16.14
N TRP A 651 -9.51 37.14 -17.39
CA TRP A 651 -8.30 36.45 -17.85
C TRP A 651 -7.47 37.46 -18.62
N GLY A 652 -6.49 38.05 -17.93
CA GLY A 652 -5.57 39.02 -18.49
C GLY A 652 -4.29 39.07 -17.66
N ASN A 653 -3.21 38.60 -18.29
CA ASN A 653 -1.79 38.83 -17.98
C ASN A 653 -1.41 39.31 -16.57
N VAL A 654 -0.84 38.41 -15.76
CA VAL A 654 0.25 38.77 -14.84
C VAL A 654 1.28 37.63 -14.84
N TRP A 655 2.32 37.79 -15.64
CA TRP A 655 3.59 37.10 -15.44
C TRP A 655 4.35 37.87 -14.37
N GLU A 656 4.22 37.48 -13.10
CA GLU A 656 5.16 37.90 -12.07
C GLU A 656 5.83 36.69 -11.45
N TYR A 657 7.15 36.68 -11.62
CA TYR A 657 8.10 35.71 -11.11
C TYR A 657 8.04 35.60 -9.59
N ASN A 658 8.10 34.37 -9.09
CA ASN A 658 8.85 34.09 -7.88
C ASN A 658 9.98 33.12 -8.25
N THR A 659 11.19 33.65 -8.47
CA THR A 659 12.41 32.93 -8.89
C THR A 659 12.99 32.01 -7.81
N ALA A 660 12.29 31.81 -6.69
CA ALA A 660 12.77 31.07 -5.53
C ALA A 660 12.04 29.75 -5.29
N THR A 661 11.54 29.07 -6.33
CA THR A 661 11.00 27.72 -6.16
C THR A 661 12.16 26.74 -5.94
N ASP A 662 12.46 26.52 -4.67
CA ASP A 662 13.44 25.54 -4.20
C ASP A 662 12.84 24.12 -4.27
N TYR A 663 13.67 23.12 -4.54
CA TYR A 663 13.28 21.70 -4.57
C TYR A 663 12.57 21.29 -3.27
N THR A 664 12.95 21.91 -2.15
CA THR A 664 12.33 21.76 -0.82
C THR A 664 10.81 22.02 -0.83
N GLN A 665 10.30 22.88 -1.71
CA GLN A 665 8.86 23.13 -1.83
C GLN A 665 8.12 22.03 -2.59
N TRP A 666 8.77 21.33 -3.53
CA TRP A 666 8.23 20.14 -4.20
C TRP A 666 8.39 18.86 -3.39
N ASP A 667 9.47 18.75 -2.64
CA ASP A 667 9.62 17.73 -1.60
C ASP A 667 8.53 17.88 -0.55
N GLY A 668 8.21 19.12 -0.15
CA GLY A 668 7.05 19.45 0.67
C GLY A 668 5.73 19.05 0.02
N ILE A 669 5.59 19.06 -1.31
CA ILE A 669 4.39 18.56 -2.01
C ILE A 669 4.31 17.05 -1.92
N PHE A 670 5.39 16.31 -2.17
CA PHE A 670 5.38 14.86 -1.98
C PHE A 670 5.17 14.50 -0.52
N GLN A 671 5.81 15.19 0.42
CA GLN A 671 5.59 14.99 1.84
C GLN A 671 4.15 15.36 2.23
N ASP A 672 3.58 16.48 1.80
CA ASP A 672 2.19 16.87 2.08
C ASP A 672 1.17 15.96 1.37
N LEU A 673 1.46 15.51 0.16
CA LEU A 673 0.71 14.51 -0.59
C LEU A 673 0.67 13.20 0.18
N GLU A 674 1.81 12.80 0.73
CA GLU A 674 2.06 11.47 1.28
C GLU A 674 1.88 11.42 2.81
N SER A 675 1.77 12.57 3.50
CA SER A 675 1.59 12.70 4.96
C SER A 675 0.24 13.27 5.39
N ASN A 676 -0.50 13.98 4.54
CA ASN A 676 -1.85 14.44 4.87
C ASN A 676 -2.83 13.28 4.95
N HIS A 677 -3.77 13.37 5.89
CA HIS A 677 -4.90 12.45 6.07
C HIS A 677 -5.79 12.28 4.82
N GLY A 678 -5.62 13.09 3.77
CA GLY A 678 -6.45 13.10 2.57
C GLY A 678 -6.06 12.12 1.46
N MET A 679 -4.86 11.51 1.48
CA MET A 679 -4.47 10.50 0.47
C MET A 679 -4.70 9.06 0.95
N PHE A 680 -4.53 8.82 2.25
CA PHE A 680 -4.42 7.50 2.88
C PHE A 680 -5.14 7.41 4.22
#